data_AF-A0A3P6TP65-F1
#
_entry.id   AF-A0A3P6TP65-F1
#
_cell.length_a   1.000
_cell.length_b   1.000
_cell.length_c   1.000
_cell.angle_alpha   90.00
_cell.angle_beta   90.00
_cell.angle_gamma   90.00
#
_symmetry.space_group_name_H-M   'P 1'
#
loop_
_entity.id
_entity.type
_entity.pdbx_description
1 polymer ?
#
loop_
_entity_poly.entity_id
_entity_poly.type
_entity_poly.pdbx_seq_one_letter_code
_entity_poly.pdbx_strand_id
1 'polypeptide(L)'
;MCTRPICAYILFLLFSAAAEGAGIHDDFAVYTYTSKLSSPKGSLHSAEVDGYVLVREVVLQQKRKPSGVSASTNRYLLQTVVDLKGTQGPLDALIYRDESGLVERLYLPPIATTNASDSRLNFVKAVAGLFNYRFSFEPSVEYDASGRCNTFYAEVINPEKGRLDAKETITIDKQKLLCESIGEPLDAGIWSVSSILKERQISQSWMRFSFERKTGVLMQVKTFEEHNLSFDLDELNVHTVRGEQLLERLDQHSPLRKEILQKLGSRMRQLKVGVVHSVAKDFLGDRFSEQHLALAVPRLSVFEACPLQGNVFLSENVTLTAAILNQQVQAMQTALSPNMFARVNSTLAALQLTHYFRCLPFTTETGGLLSSTLGFVPASRKELHRQLGGWQEHLVDVFINCGTELCLELLRQRLVKVTELASLERLGSSASSDMHDVRVYLLRTLWPSLSHVANPSAKIFNEFTTICINTLPAAVKAVEVGDLDTENPYNCLLALTSMASSLRTHPGAAADTKVETAVRTKIIEVVESLLDSDEDPKMKPDLTRQKLVAGLTAAERLGSPDLTRPLLRNILNPKLPQILRFVALKTLSSLKFKLPTDRAVIAEITTRMFELLYSKDSFAVTEQLALKFGAFVTLLNLEAPSPSLSEVLAEFGRRRQWSLMASARSLVDSWCQQDLLSGAA
;
A
#
# COMPACT_ATOMS: atom_id res chain seq x y z
N MET A 1 -42.89 -3.15 16.59
CA MET A 1 -41.61 -3.80 16.89
C MET A 1 -41.64 -5.21 16.33
N CYS A 2 -41.17 -5.40 15.09
CA CYS A 2 -40.88 -6.72 14.55
C CYS A 2 -39.37 -6.96 14.72
N THR A 3 -39.00 -8.12 15.27
CA THR A 3 -37.61 -8.52 15.44
C THR A 3 -36.92 -8.66 14.07
N ARG A 4 -35.74 -8.05 13.92
CA ARG A 4 -34.91 -7.97 12.70
C ARG A 4 -34.75 -9.28 11.88
N PRO A 5 -34.76 -10.51 12.45
CA PRO A 5 -34.67 -11.73 11.64
C PRO A 5 -35.95 -12.05 10.86
N ILE A 6 -37.12 -11.68 11.40
CA ILE A 6 -38.42 -12.12 10.86
C ILE A 6 -38.80 -11.29 9.62
N CYS A 7 -38.48 -9.99 9.60
CA CYS A 7 -38.70 -9.15 8.42
C CYS A 7 -37.78 -9.54 7.26
N ALA A 8 -36.51 -9.88 7.51
CA ALA A 8 -35.59 -10.38 6.50
C ALA A 8 -36.03 -11.74 5.94
N TYR A 9 -36.57 -12.63 6.79
CA TYR A 9 -37.09 -13.94 6.38
C TYR A 9 -38.36 -13.82 5.52
N ILE A 10 -39.26 -12.88 5.85
CA ILE A 10 -40.47 -12.62 5.05
C ILE A 10 -40.09 -11.98 3.70
N LEU A 11 -39.10 -11.09 3.65
CA LEU A 11 -38.56 -10.55 2.40
C LEU A 11 -37.90 -11.66 1.54
N PHE A 12 -37.10 -12.53 2.15
CA PHE A 12 -36.47 -13.67 1.48
C PHE A 12 -37.50 -14.63 0.89
N LEU A 13 -38.59 -14.91 1.61
CA LEU A 13 -39.70 -15.74 1.13
C LEU A 13 -40.47 -15.05 -0.01
N LEU A 14 -40.68 -13.72 0.05
CA LEU A 14 -41.34 -12.97 -1.01
C LEU A 14 -40.48 -12.88 -2.29
N PHE A 15 -39.16 -12.70 -2.17
CA PHE A 15 -38.23 -12.70 -3.30
C PHE A 15 -38.02 -14.09 -3.90
N SER A 16 -37.92 -15.14 -3.07
CA SER A 16 -37.81 -16.53 -3.55
C SER A 16 -39.08 -17.00 -4.24
N ALA A 17 -40.26 -16.64 -3.71
CA ALA A 17 -41.54 -16.97 -4.34
C ALA A 17 -41.81 -16.15 -5.61
N ALA A 18 -41.36 -14.89 -5.69
CA ALA A 18 -41.42 -14.09 -6.91
C ALA A 18 -40.49 -14.61 -8.01
N ALA A 19 -39.30 -15.12 -7.64
CA ALA A 19 -38.38 -15.76 -8.58
C ALA A 19 -38.87 -17.13 -9.08
N GLU A 20 -39.65 -17.87 -8.27
CA GLU A 20 -40.24 -19.16 -8.66
C GLU A 20 -41.59 -19.02 -9.41
N GLY A 21 -42.28 -17.88 -9.28
CA GLY A 21 -43.61 -17.63 -9.88
C GLY A 21 -43.64 -16.73 -11.12
N ALA A 22 -42.54 -16.06 -11.48
CA ALA A 22 -42.47 -15.19 -12.65
C ALA A 22 -42.25 -16.01 -13.93
N GLY A 23 -43.36 -16.46 -14.55
CA GLY A 23 -43.38 -16.82 -15.96
C GLY A 23 -42.75 -15.69 -16.79
N ILE A 24 -41.65 -16.01 -17.46
CA ILE A 24 -40.79 -15.14 -18.25
C ILE A 24 -41.63 -14.39 -19.30
N HIS A 25 -41.86 -13.09 -19.08
CA HIS A 25 -42.42 -12.17 -20.06
C HIS A 25 -41.55 -10.90 -20.19
N ASP A 26 -40.29 -11.11 -20.55
CA ASP A 26 -39.45 -10.24 -21.38
C ASP A 26 -38.08 -10.92 -21.48
N ASP A 27 -37.70 -11.41 -22.67
CA ASP A 27 -36.43 -12.14 -22.86
C ASP A 27 -35.18 -11.24 -22.67
N PHE A 28 -35.37 -9.91 -22.57
CA PHE A 28 -34.33 -8.90 -22.50
C PHE A 28 -34.75 -7.66 -21.70
N ALA A 29 -33.92 -7.26 -20.74
CA ALA A 29 -33.97 -5.94 -20.14
C ALA A 29 -33.05 -4.97 -20.91
N VAL A 30 -33.56 -3.79 -21.22
CA VAL A 30 -32.82 -2.74 -21.95
C VAL A 30 -32.72 -1.53 -21.04
N TYR A 31 -31.51 -1.01 -20.86
CA TYR A 31 -31.23 0.11 -19.97
C TYR A 31 -30.54 1.26 -20.71
N THR A 32 -30.83 2.48 -20.30
CA THR A 32 -29.95 3.64 -20.51
C THR A 32 -28.87 3.64 -19.45
N TYR A 33 -27.67 4.07 -19.82
CA TYR A 33 -26.53 4.20 -18.93
C TYR A 33 -25.89 5.57 -19.09
N THR A 34 -25.61 6.23 -17.97
CA THR A 34 -24.85 7.47 -17.92
C THR A 34 -23.83 7.37 -16.79
N SER A 35 -22.60 7.82 -17.05
CA SER A 35 -21.51 7.92 -16.08
C SER A 35 -20.93 9.32 -16.14
N LYS A 36 -20.86 9.99 -15.00
CA LYS A 36 -20.33 11.34 -14.86
C LYS A 36 -19.16 11.34 -13.90
N LEU A 37 -18.09 12.02 -14.29
CA LEU A 37 -16.95 12.32 -13.44
C LEU A 37 -16.86 13.83 -13.31
N SER A 38 -16.90 14.33 -12.07
CA SER A 38 -16.64 15.73 -11.76
C SER A 38 -15.39 15.85 -10.90
N SER A 39 -14.61 16.88 -11.19
CA SER A 39 -13.30 17.18 -10.60
C SER A 39 -13.19 18.70 -10.43
N PRO A 40 -12.28 19.24 -9.59
CA PRO A 40 -12.20 20.68 -9.33
C PRO A 40 -12.04 21.50 -10.63
N LYS A 41 -12.60 22.72 -10.61
CA LYS A 41 -12.68 23.63 -11.76
C LYS A 41 -11.30 23.80 -12.44
N GLY A 42 -11.23 23.49 -13.74
CA GLY A 42 -10.02 23.64 -14.56
C GLY A 42 -9.30 22.34 -14.93
N SER A 43 -9.73 21.18 -14.41
CA SER A 43 -9.15 19.88 -14.79
C SER A 43 -9.70 19.35 -16.13
N LEU A 44 -8.82 18.74 -16.94
CA LEU A 44 -9.13 18.06 -18.21
C LEU A 44 -9.97 16.77 -18.03
N HIS A 45 -10.34 16.41 -16.80
CA HIS A 45 -10.86 15.09 -16.45
C HIS A 45 -12.37 15.06 -16.14
N SER A 46 -13.08 16.19 -16.23
CA SER A 46 -14.55 16.16 -16.22
C SER A 46 -15.05 15.47 -17.48
N ALA A 47 -15.72 14.34 -17.33
CA ALA A 47 -16.18 13.52 -18.44
C ALA A 47 -17.58 12.97 -18.18
N GLU A 48 -18.39 12.92 -19.24
CA GLU A 48 -19.70 12.28 -19.23
C GLU A 48 -19.74 11.25 -20.36
N VAL A 49 -20.10 10.02 -20.01
CA VAL A 49 -20.22 8.91 -20.95
C VAL A 49 -21.63 8.37 -20.87
N ASP A 50 -22.32 8.41 -22.01
CA ASP A 50 -23.63 7.81 -22.19
C ASP A 50 -23.54 6.50 -22.95
N GLY A 51 -24.53 5.64 -22.75
CA GLY A 51 -24.69 4.43 -23.52
C GLY A 51 -25.98 3.68 -23.25
N TYR A 52 -26.01 2.46 -23.75
CA TYR A 52 -27.11 1.52 -23.62
C TYR A 52 -26.58 0.16 -23.18
N VAL A 53 -27.33 -0.53 -22.34
CA VAL A 53 -26.98 -1.86 -21.84
C VAL A 53 -28.16 -2.80 -22.09
N LEU A 54 -27.91 -3.90 -22.80
CA LEU A 54 -28.86 -5.00 -22.92
C LEU A 54 -28.42 -6.11 -21.98
N VAL A 55 -29.37 -6.63 -21.20
CA VAL A 55 -29.12 -7.72 -20.26
C VAL A 55 -30.17 -8.82 -20.45
N ARG A 56 -29.69 -10.07 -20.48
CA ARG A 56 -30.53 -11.26 -20.34
C ARG A 56 -30.02 -12.07 -19.17
N GLU A 57 -30.91 -12.44 -18.27
CA GLU A 57 -30.62 -13.31 -17.14
C GLU A 57 -30.96 -14.77 -17.46
N VAL A 58 -30.04 -15.68 -17.14
CA VAL A 58 -30.20 -17.12 -17.36
C VAL A 58 -29.87 -17.87 -16.07
N VAL A 59 -30.77 -18.75 -15.64
CA VAL A 59 -30.59 -19.59 -14.45
C VAL A 59 -29.82 -20.87 -14.80
N LEU A 60 -28.71 -21.12 -14.11
CA LEU A 60 -27.81 -22.26 -14.32
C LEU A 60 -28.08 -23.39 -13.31
N GLN A 61 -29.21 -24.10 -13.44
CA GLN A 61 -29.62 -25.31 -12.67
C GLN A 61 -29.58 -25.27 -11.12
N GLN A 62 -30.61 -25.86 -10.49
CA GLN A 62 -30.68 -26.08 -9.03
C GLN A 62 -29.75 -27.22 -8.59
N LYS A 63 -28.73 -26.94 -7.75
CA LYS A 63 -28.05 -28.01 -7.01
C LYS A 63 -28.91 -28.38 -5.78
N ARG A 64 -29.50 -29.58 -5.76
CA ARG A 64 -30.09 -30.14 -4.52
C ARG A 64 -28.98 -30.37 -3.50
N LYS A 65 -29.01 -29.68 -2.36
CA LYS A 65 -28.18 -30.03 -1.19
C LYS A 65 -28.59 -31.41 -0.67
N PRO A 66 -27.64 -32.26 -0.22
CA PRO A 66 -27.95 -33.60 0.29
C PRO A 66 -28.66 -33.62 1.67
N SER A 67 -29.04 -32.47 2.23
CA SER A 67 -29.53 -32.37 3.62
C SER A 67 -31.01 -31.99 3.80
N GLY A 68 -31.85 -32.08 2.76
CA GLY A 68 -33.32 -31.95 2.91
C GLY A 68 -33.85 -30.57 3.32
N VAL A 69 -33.00 -29.53 3.40
CA VAL A 69 -33.42 -28.14 3.61
C VAL A 69 -33.62 -27.48 2.24
N SER A 70 -34.87 -27.22 1.89
CA SER A 70 -35.29 -26.53 0.66
C SER A 70 -34.98 -25.04 0.72
N ALA A 71 -33.79 -24.64 0.28
CA ALA A 71 -33.54 -23.30 -0.26
C ALA A 71 -32.98 -23.51 -1.66
N SER A 72 -33.68 -23.04 -2.69
CA SER A 72 -33.23 -23.12 -4.08
C SER A 72 -32.04 -22.17 -4.28
N THR A 73 -30.82 -22.69 -4.13
CA THR A 73 -29.58 -21.93 -4.42
C THR A 73 -29.35 -21.91 -5.92
N ASN A 74 -29.91 -20.91 -6.59
CA ASN A 74 -29.75 -20.70 -8.03
C ASN A 74 -28.48 -19.88 -8.29
N ARG A 75 -27.72 -20.28 -9.32
CA ARG A 75 -26.63 -19.48 -9.89
C ARG A 75 -27.13 -18.81 -11.16
N TYR A 76 -26.67 -17.60 -11.41
CA TYR A 76 -27.18 -16.77 -12.50
C TYR A 76 -26.06 -16.39 -13.46
N LEU A 77 -26.39 -16.36 -14.75
CA LEU A 77 -25.53 -15.86 -15.79
C LEU A 77 -26.23 -14.69 -16.47
N LEU A 78 -25.62 -13.51 -16.43
CA LEU A 78 -26.10 -12.34 -17.13
C LEU A 78 -25.33 -12.18 -18.44
N GLN A 79 -26.01 -12.40 -19.55
CA GLN A 79 -25.53 -12.01 -20.87
C GLN A 79 -25.72 -10.52 -21.03
N THR A 80 -24.62 -9.80 -21.27
CA THR A 80 -24.61 -8.34 -21.30
C THR A 80 -24.00 -7.83 -22.60
N VAL A 81 -24.63 -6.86 -23.23
CA VAL A 81 -24.08 -6.11 -24.37
C VAL A 81 -24.12 -4.63 -24.01
N VAL A 82 -22.95 -3.98 -24.01
CA VAL A 82 -22.77 -2.58 -23.63
C VAL A 82 -22.39 -1.77 -24.86
N ASP A 83 -23.17 -0.75 -25.21
CA ASP A 83 -22.89 0.17 -26.31
C ASP A 83 -22.72 1.59 -25.77
N LEU A 84 -21.49 2.10 -25.80
CA LEU A 84 -21.16 3.44 -25.28
C LEU A 84 -21.00 4.43 -26.44
N LYS A 85 -21.64 5.60 -26.33
CA LYS A 85 -21.52 6.67 -27.33
C LYS A 85 -20.06 7.11 -27.46
N GLY A 86 -19.61 7.32 -28.70
CA GLY A 86 -18.23 7.78 -28.99
C GLY A 86 -17.15 6.69 -28.91
N THR A 87 -17.51 5.42 -28.69
CA THR A 87 -16.56 4.30 -28.69
C THR A 87 -16.60 3.50 -30.00
N GLN A 88 -15.59 2.66 -30.26
CA GLN A 88 -15.44 1.86 -31.50
C GLN A 88 -16.47 0.72 -31.66
N GLY A 89 -17.55 0.71 -30.87
CA GLY A 89 -18.65 -0.25 -30.99
C GLY A 89 -18.99 -0.98 -29.68
N PRO A 90 -20.03 -1.82 -29.71
CA PRO A 90 -20.53 -2.51 -28.53
C PRO A 90 -19.59 -3.61 -28.01
N LEU A 91 -19.66 -3.87 -26.71
CA LEU A 91 -18.87 -4.84 -25.98
C LEU A 91 -19.77 -5.93 -25.41
N ASP A 92 -19.44 -7.18 -25.71
CA ASP A 92 -20.16 -8.36 -25.25
C ASP A 92 -19.50 -8.91 -23.98
N ALA A 93 -20.28 -9.27 -22.96
CA ALA A 93 -19.78 -9.77 -21.68
C ALA A 93 -20.73 -10.81 -21.06
N LEU A 94 -20.18 -11.74 -20.28
CA LEU A 94 -20.96 -12.64 -19.43
C LEU A 94 -20.56 -12.44 -17.96
N ILE A 95 -21.55 -12.14 -17.13
CA ILE A 95 -21.40 -11.96 -15.70
C ILE A 95 -21.92 -13.19 -15.00
N TYR A 96 -21.06 -13.87 -14.27
CA TYR A 96 -21.44 -15.06 -13.51
C TYR A 96 -21.63 -14.70 -12.04
N ARG A 97 -22.86 -14.87 -11.56
CA ARG A 97 -23.28 -14.58 -10.19
C ARG A 97 -23.45 -15.87 -9.40
N ASP A 98 -22.91 -15.86 -8.19
CA ASP A 98 -22.99 -16.99 -7.28
C ASP A 98 -24.39 -17.14 -6.66
N GLU A 99 -24.51 -18.09 -5.74
CA GLU A 99 -25.77 -18.41 -5.04
C GLU A 99 -26.23 -17.28 -4.09
N SER A 100 -25.33 -16.38 -3.72
CA SER A 100 -25.66 -15.20 -2.90
C SER A 100 -26.11 -14.00 -3.74
N GLY A 101 -25.88 -14.06 -5.06
CA GLY A 101 -26.13 -12.96 -6.00
C GLY A 101 -24.91 -12.07 -6.25
N LEU A 102 -23.76 -12.37 -5.67
CA LEU A 102 -22.54 -11.60 -5.91
C LEU A 102 -21.86 -12.03 -7.21
N VAL A 103 -21.19 -11.09 -7.87
CA VAL A 103 -20.42 -11.36 -9.09
C VAL A 103 -19.15 -12.11 -8.70
N GLU A 104 -19.06 -13.39 -9.09
CA GLU A 104 -17.86 -14.19 -8.84
C GLU A 104 -16.84 -13.99 -9.97
N ARG A 105 -17.31 -13.95 -11.23
CA ARG A 105 -16.45 -13.92 -12.42
C ARG A 105 -17.07 -13.14 -13.57
N LEU A 106 -16.20 -12.56 -14.39
CA LEU A 106 -16.53 -11.96 -15.67
C LEU A 106 -15.84 -12.72 -16.80
N TYR A 107 -16.59 -13.05 -17.84
CA TYR A 107 -16.04 -13.57 -19.09
C TYR A 107 -16.11 -12.49 -20.15
N LEU A 108 -14.95 -12.15 -20.70
CA LEU A 108 -14.78 -11.04 -21.63
C LEU A 108 -14.01 -11.52 -22.87
N PRO A 109 -14.32 -10.99 -24.07
CA PRO A 109 -13.54 -11.26 -25.26
C PRO A 109 -12.06 -10.90 -25.05
N PRO A 110 -11.11 -11.59 -25.71
CA PRO A 110 -9.70 -11.29 -25.59
C PRO A 110 -9.42 -9.87 -26.09
N ILE A 111 -8.60 -9.14 -25.33
CA ILE A 111 -8.14 -7.78 -25.69
C ILE A 111 -7.48 -7.80 -27.09
N ALA A 112 -6.68 -8.82 -27.38
CA ALA A 112 -5.94 -8.97 -28.64
C ALA A 112 -6.83 -9.15 -29.88
N THR A 113 -8.05 -9.64 -29.72
CA THR A 113 -9.00 -9.84 -30.84
C THR A 113 -10.04 -8.74 -30.96
N THR A 114 -10.16 -7.87 -29.95
CA THR A 114 -11.20 -6.81 -29.91
C THR A 114 -10.66 -5.39 -30.03
N ASN A 115 -9.34 -5.19 -30.12
CA ASN A 115 -8.68 -3.87 -30.02
C ASN A 115 -9.25 -3.03 -28.87
N ALA A 116 -9.70 -3.67 -27.79
CA ALA A 116 -10.29 -2.99 -26.65
C ALA A 116 -9.17 -2.50 -25.73
N SER A 117 -9.14 -1.20 -25.42
CA SER A 117 -8.25 -0.68 -24.38
C SER A 117 -8.68 -1.19 -23.00
N ASP A 118 -7.75 -1.25 -22.04
CA ASP A 118 -8.09 -1.60 -20.64
C ASP A 118 -9.12 -0.63 -20.04
N SER A 119 -9.13 0.62 -20.50
CA SER A 119 -10.15 1.63 -20.16
C SER A 119 -11.55 1.17 -20.57
N ARG A 120 -11.73 0.59 -21.77
CA ARG A 120 -13.01 -0.01 -22.21
C ARG A 120 -13.39 -1.24 -21.40
N LEU A 121 -12.41 -2.07 -21.03
CA LEU A 121 -12.63 -3.23 -20.16
C LEU A 121 -13.14 -2.79 -18.78
N ASN A 122 -12.55 -1.74 -18.22
CA ASN A 122 -12.92 -1.18 -16.93
C ASN A 122 -14.33 -0.57 -16.95
N PHE A 123 -14.79 -0.01 -18.07
CA PHE A 123 -16.20 0.39 -18.21
C PHE A 123 -17.16 -0.80 -18.13
N VAL A 124 -16.84 -1.93 -18.78
CA VAL A 124 -17.67 -3.14 -18.68
C VAL A 124 -17.67 -3.69 -17.26
N LYS A 125 -16.51 -3.67 -16.58
CA LYS A 125 -16.41 -4.03 -15.16
C LYS A 125 -17.23 -3.08 -14.28
N ALA A 126 -17.22 -1.77 -14.55
CA ALA A 126 -18.03 -0.79 -13.84
C ALA A 126 -19.54 -1.06 -14.01
N VAL A 127 -20.00 -1.31 -15.24
CA VAL A 127 -21.40 -1.70 -15.52
C VAL A 127 -21.75 -3.01 -14.83
N ALA A 128 -20.87 -4.02 -14.87
CA ALA A 128 -21.08 -5.28 -14.15
C ALA A 128 -21.16 -5.09 -12.64
N GLY A 129 -20.44 -4.11 -12.09
CA GLY A 129 -20.49 -3.72 -10.69
C GLY A 129 -21.86 -3.22 -10.25
N LEU A 130 -22.66 -2.65 -11.15
CA LEU A 130 -24.05 -2.26 -10.88
C LEU A 130 -24.98 -3.46 -10.68
N PHE A 131 -24.56 -4.67 -11.07
CA PHE A 131 -25.29 -5.91 -10.82
C PHE A 131 -24.71 -6.71 -9.63
N ASN A 132 -23.70 -6.15 -8.94
CA ASN A 132 -23.07 -6.78 -7.77
C ASN A 132 -23.82 -6.42 -6.48
N TYR A 133 -24.85 -7.18 -6.17
CA TYR A 133 -25.61 -7.08 -4.93
C TYR A 133 -26.07 -8.44 -4.43
N ARG A 134 -26.12 -8.60 -3.11
CA ARG A 134 -26.69 -9.81 -2.49
C ARG A 134 -28.20 -9.85 -2.66
N PHE A 135 -28.73 -11.03 -2.97
CA PHE A 135 -30.18 -11.25 -3.00
C PHE A 135 -30.83 -11.11 -1.61
N SER A 136 -30.10 -11.39 -0.53
CA SER A 136 -30.59 -11.23 0.85
C SER A 136 -30.48 -9.80 1.39
N PHE A 137 -29.73 -8.91 0.71
CA PHE A 137 -29.42 -7.57 1.21
C PHE A 137 -28.85 -7.57 2.64
N GLU A 138 -28.03 -8.58 2.97
CA GLU A 138 -27.36 -8.64 4.27
C GLU A 138 -25.97 -7.98 4.22
N PRO A 139 -25.53 -7.31 5.29
CA PRO A 139 -24.19 -6.75 5.36
C PRO A 139 -23.12 -7.84 5.20
N SER A 140 -22.08 -7.57 4.41
CA SER A 140 -21.01 -8.54 4.18
C SER A 140 -19.72 -7.88 3.67
N VAL A 141 -18.73 -8.70 3.32
CA VAL A 141 -17.56 -8.25 2.55
C VAL A 141 -17.82 -8.57 1.09
N GLU A 142 -17.66 -7.56 0.23
CA GLU A 142 -17.83 -7.69 -1.21
C GLU A 142 -16.58 -7.23 -1.97
N TYR A 143 -16.42 -7.78 -3.16
CA TYR A 143 -15.29 -7.53 -4.04
C TYR A 143 -15.80 -6.91 -5.33
N ASP A 144 -15.32 -5.70 -5.66
CA ASP A 144 -15.64 -5.04 -6.93
C ASP A 144 -14.54 -4.07 -7.40
N ALA A 145 -14.89 -3.15 -8.30
CA ALA A 145 -13.98 -2.14 -8.83
C ALA A 145 -13.32 -1.27 -7.74
N SER A 146 -14.02 -1.03 -6.62
CA SER A 146 -13.49 -0.28 -5.47
C SER A 146 -12.58 -1.13 -4.57
N GLY A 147 -12.42 -2.43 -4.87
CA GLY A 147 -11.62 -3.37 -4.10
C GLY A 147 -12.45 -4.28 -3.18
N ARG A 148 -11.89 -4.66 -2.03
CA ARG A 148 -12.54 -5.44 -0.98
C ARG A 148 -13.16 -4.47 0.03
N CYS A 149 -14.49 -4.37 0.06
CA CYS A 149 -15.21 -3.41 0.89
C CYS A 149 -16.13 -4.11 1.89
N ASN A 150 -16.33 -3.50 3.06
CA ASN A 150 -17.47 -3.82 3.91
C ASN A 150 -18.72 -3.14 3.34
N THR A 151 -19.77 -3.89 3.11
CA THR A 151 -21.02 -3.40 2.53
C THR A 151 -22.16 -3.51 3.52
N PHE A 152 -23.02 -2.50 3.51
CA PHE A 152 -24.23 -2.43 4.32
C PHE A 152 -25.41 -2.12 3.42
N TYR A 153 -26.53 -2.77 3.68
CA TYR A 153 -27.76 -2.58 2.93
C TYR A 153 -28.88 -2.07 3.85
N ALA A 154 -29.74 -1.21 3.32
CA ALA A 154 -30.92 -0.72 4.01
C ALA A 154 -32.07 -0.50 3.02
N GLU A 155 -33.28 -0.96 3.38
CA GLU A 155 -34.49 -0.58 2.64
C GLU A 155 -34.84 0.88 2.97
N VAL A 156 -35.11 1.67 1.94
CA VAL A 156 -35.37 3.11 2.07
C VAL A 156 -36.84 3.40 1.86
N ILE A 157 -37.41 4.14 2.81
CA ILE A 157 -38.76 4.70 2.67
C ILE A 157 -38.65 5.97 1.83
N ASN A 158 -39.42 6.06 0.74
CA ASN A 158 -39.50 7.32 0.00
C ASN A 158 -40.08 8.41 0.91
N PRO A 159 -39.30 9.47 1.24
CA PRO A 159 -39.69 10.49 2.21
C PRO A 159 -40.94 11.27 1.79
N GLU A 160 -41.18 11.43 0.47
CA GLU A 160 -42.38 12.10 -0.06
C GLU A 160 -43.64 11.27 0.13
N LYS A 161 -43.52 9.94 0.13
CA LYS A 161 -44.65 9.02 0.31
C LYS A 161 -44.90 8.69 1.78
N GLY A 162 -43.93 8.91 2.67
CA GLY A 162 -44.03 8.69 4.13
C GLY A 162 -44.25 7.23 4.56
N ARG A 163 -44.25 6.28 3.62
CA ARG A 163 -44.42 4.84 3.84
C ARG A 163 -43.75 4.06 2.71
N LEU A 164 -43.32 2.83 2.98
CA LEU A 164 -42.86 1.89 1.94
C LEU A 164 -43.97 1.76 0.90
N ASP A 165 -43.67 2.03 -0.37
CA ASP A 165 -44.68 1.96 -1.41
C ASP A 165 -45.10 0.51 -1.63
N ALA A 166 -46.25 0.14 -1.07
CA ALA A 166 -46.71 -1.25 -1.01
C ALA A 166 -46.94 -1.86 -2.41
N LYS A 167 -47.07 -1.05 -3.47
CA LYS A 167 -47.67 -1.52 -4.72
C LYS A 167 -46.75 -1.60 -5.93
N GLU A 168 -45.60 -0.93 -5.97
CA GLU A 168 -44.83 -0.82 -7.23
C GLU A 168 -43.33 -1.10 -7.11
N THR A 169 -42.58 -0.45 -6.22
CA THR A 169 -41.12 -0.57 -6.17
C THR A 169 -40.55 -0.81 -4.78
N ILE A 170 -39.44 -1.55 -4.71
CA ILE A 170 -38.60 -1.73 -3.52
C ILE A 170 -37.31 -0.94 -3.75
N THR A 171 -36.95 -0.06 -2.82
CA THR A 171 -35.72 0.74 -2.90
C THR A 171 -34.75 0.31 -1.82
N ILE A 172 -33.54 -0.08 -2.22
CA ILE A 172 -32.46 -0.52 -1.34
C ILE A 172 -31.25 0.39 -1.53
N ASP A 173 -30.74 0.95 -0.43
CA ASP A 173 -29.44 1.59 -0.41
C ASP A 173 -28.36 0.59 -0.01
N LYS A 174 -27.23 0.66 -0.68
CA LYS A 174 -25.98 -0.02 -0.36
C LYS A 174 -24.94 1.05 -0.06
N GLN A 175 -24.28 0.94 1.09
CA GLN A 175 -23.12 1.75 1.44
C GLN A 175 -21.89 0.85 1.43
N LYS A 176 -20.79 1.31 0.83
CA LYS A 176 -19.48 0.69 0.98
C LYS A 176 -18.64 1.49 1.95
N LEU A 177 -17.96 0.79 2.86
CA LEU A 177 -17.07 1.34 3.87
C LEU A 177 -15.80 0.50 3.95
N LEU A 178 -14.71 1.12 4.41
CA LEU A 178 -13.43 0.43 4.69
C LEU A 178 -12.95 -0.41 3.49
N CYS A 179 -12.97 0.20 2.30
CA CYS A 179 -12.51 -0.45 1.08
C CYS A 179 -10.99 -0.57 1.05
N GLU A 180 -10.51 -1.79 0.81
CA GLU A 180 -9.11 -2.12 0.55
C GLU A 180 -8.93 -2.35 -0.95
N SER A 181 -8.13 -1.53 -1.63
CA SER A 181 -7.89 -1.67 -3.07
C SER A 181 -7.29 -3.04 -3.41
N ILE A 182 -7.86 -3.71 -4.41
CA ILE A 182 -7.31 -4.98 -4.94
C ILE A 182 -6.27 -4.60 -6.00
N GLY A 183 -5.06 -4.30 -5.53
CA GLY A 183 -3.96 -3.75 -6.32
C GLY A 183 -3.63 -2.32 -5.87
N GLU A 184 -2.35 -2.09 -5.53
CA GLU A 184 -1.86 -0.80 -5.04
C GLU A 184 -1.22 0.00 -6.19
N PRO A 185 -1.51 1.30 -6.37
CA PRO A 185 -0.72 2.14 -7.24
C PRO A 185 0.72 2.20 -6.71
N LEU A 186 1.72 2.17 -7.61
CA LEU A 186 3.15 2.11 -7.29
C LEU A 186 3.72 3.43 -6.69
N ASP A 187 2.89 4.38 -6.25
CA ASP A 187 3.38 5.72 -5.90
C ASP A 187 3.96 5.80 -4.48
N ALA A 188 5.28 5.99 -4.40
CA ALA A 188 6.00 6.24 -3.15
C ALA A 188 5.46 7.45 -2.33
N GLY A 189 4.79 8.42 -2.96
CA GLY A 189 4.19 9.59 -2.29
C GLY A 189 2.94 9.25 -1.47
N ILE A 190 2.07 8.38 -2.00
CA ILE A 190 0.88 7.84 -1.31
C ILE A 190 1.30 7.01 -0.10
N TRP A 191 2.50 6.44 -0.17
CA TRP A 191 3.02 5.43 0.75
C TRP A 191 4.12 5.91 1.68
N SER A 192 4.30 7.23 1.79
CA SER A 192 5.27 7.84 2.71
C SER A 192 5.13 7.25 4.12
N VAL A 193 6.25 6.80 4.67
CA VAL A 193 6.34 6.34 6.08
C VAL A 193 6.17 7.49 7.07
N SER A 194 6.26 8.74 6.62
CA SER A 194 5.94 9.90 7.45
C SER A 194 4.42 10.06 7.54
N SER A 195 3.88 9.92 8.76
CA SER A 195 2.45 10.17 9.04
C SER A 195 2.00 11.58 8.63
N ILE A 196 2.94 12.54 8.60
CA ILE A 196 2.71 13.94 8.29
C ILE A 196 2.62 14.18 6.76
N LEU A 197 3.23 13.31 5.95
CA LEU A 197 3.18 13.37 4.48
C LEU A 197 2.21 12.34 3.89
N LYS A 198 1.49 11.63 4.75
CA LYS A 198 0.56 10.60 4.32
C LYS A 198 -0.66 11.27 3.69
N GLU A 199 -1.06 10.76 2.52
CA GLU A 199 -2.31 11.16 1.91
C GLU A 199 -3.49 10.61 2.74
N ARG A 200 -4.40 11.50 3.14
CA ARG A 200 -5.72 11.13 3.65
C ARG A 200 -6.64 10.99 2.46
N GLN A 201 -7.02 9.74 2.19
CA GLN A 201 -8.11 9.41 1.28
C GLN A 201 -9.35 9.07 2.09
N ILE A 202 -10.37 9.92 2.01
CA ILE A 202 -11.72 9.58 2.47
C ILE A 202 -12.53 9.21 1.23
N SER A 203 -12.96 7.95 1.17
CA SER A 203 -13.89 7.48 0.14
C SER A 203 -15.27 7.27 0.73
N GLN A 204 -16.28 7.79 0.04
CA GLN A 204 -17.68 7.49 0.31
C GLN A 204 -18.29 6.88 -0.95
N SER A 205 -18.93 5.74 -0.84
CA SER A 205 -19.58 5.09 -1.98
C SER A 205 -20.96 4.60 -1.58
N TRP A 206 -21.96 5.11 -2.30
CA TRP A 206 -23.37 4.85 -2.10
C TRP A 206 -23.98 4.36 -3.40
N MET A 207 -24.85 3.37 -3.30
CA MET A 207 -25.61 2.86 -4.44
C MET A 207 -27.07 2.70 -4.02
N ARG A 208 -27.99 3.18 -4.84
CA ARG A 208 -29.43 3.02 -4.64
C ARG A 208 -29.99 2.16 -5.75
N PHE A 209 -30.53 1.01 -5.37
CA PHE A 209 -31.21 0.07 -6.25
C PHE A 209 -32.71 0.26 -6.14
N SER A 210 -33.41 0.24 -7.27
CA SER A 210 -34.87 0.19 -7.34
C SER A 210 -35.29 -1.06 -8.09
N PHE A 211 -36.08 -1.90 -7.44
CA PHE A 211 -36.61 -3.14 -7.99
C PHE A 211 -38.12 -3.04 -8.18
N GLU A 212 -38.65 -3.66 -9.23
CA GLU A 212 -40.08 -3.87 -9.38
C GLU A 212 -40.55 -4.91 -8.35
N ARG A 213 -41.49 -4.54 -7.47
CA ARG A 213 -41.86 -5.35 -6.31
C ARG A 213 -42.48 -6.71 -6.67
N LYS A 214 -43.17 -6.79 -7.82
CA LYS A 214 -43.88 -8.01 -8.25
C LYS A 214 -42.96 -9.04 -8.89
N THR A 215 -41.97 -8.58 -9.65
CA THR A 215 -41.12 -9.43 -10.49
C THR A 215 -39.71 -9.56 -9.93
N GLY A 216 -39.31 -8.67 -9.01
CA GLY A 216 -37.94 -8.56 -8.53
C GLY A 216 -36.97 -7.97 -9.56
N VAL A 217 -37.46 -7.53 -10.73
CA VAL A 217 -36.59 -7.04 -11.80
C VAL A 217 -36.00 -5.69 -11.43
N LEU A 218 -34.71 -5.51 -11.69
CA LEU A 218 -34.00 -4.26 -11.48
C LEU A 218 -34.53 -3.19 -12.44
N MET A 219 -35.04 -2.10 -11.89
CA MET A 219 -35.58 -0.96 -12.65
C MET A 219 -34.56 0.17 -12.77
N GLN A 220 -33.80 0.44 -11.70
CA GLN A 220 -32.84 1.54 -11.69
C GLN A 220 -31.71 1.28 -10.72
N VAL A 221 -30.50 1.74 -11.06
CA VAL A 221 -29.37 1.86 -10.14
C VAL A 221 -28.81 3.28 -10.24
N LYS A 222 -28.62 3.91 -9.09
CA LYS A 222 -27.91 5.19 -8.96
C LYS A 222 -26.69 4.98 -8.10
N THR A 223 -25.54 5.45 -8.54
CA THR A 223 -24.31 5.41 -7.73
C THR A 223 -23.79 6.81 -7.50
N PHE A 224 -23.21 7.01 -6.33
CA PHE A 224 -22.47 8.21 -5.95
C PHE A 224 -21.20 7.76 -5.23
N GLU A 225 -20.05 8.13 -5.78
CA GLU A 225 -18.75 7.85 -5.20
C GLU A 225 -17.97 9.16 -5.09
N GLU A 226 -17.51 9.50 -3.90
CA GLU A 226 -16.71 10.70 -3.63
C GLU A 226 -15.38 10.29 -3.03
N HIS A 227 -14.30 10.80 -3.61
CA HIS A 227 -12.95 10.69 -3.10
C HIS A 227 -12.44 12.07 -2.71
N ASN A 228 -12.15 12.24 -1.43
CA ASN A 228 -11.49 13.43 -0.91
C ASN A 228 -10.03 13.07 -0.63
N LEU A 229 -9.13 13.75 -1.32
CA LEU A 229 -7.68 13.59 -1.24
C LEU A 229 -7.10 14.82 -0.58
N SER A 230 -6.31 14.64 0.47
CA SER A 230 -5.64 15.72 1.21
C SER A 230 -4.35 15.22 1.82
N PHE A 231 -3.45 16.14 2.18
CA PHE A 231 -2.24 15.82 2.93
C PHE A 231 -2.36 16.32 4.36
N ASP A 232 -1.82 15.59 5.34
CA ASP A 232 -1.86 15.99 6.75
C ASP A 232 -1.23 17.36 7.02
N LEU A 233 -0.24 17.78 6.21
CA LEU A 233 0.37 19.11 6.29
C LEU A 233 -0.51 20.24 5.75
N ASP A 234 -1.51 19.92 4.92
CA ASP A 234 -2.29 20.89 4.17
C ASP A 234 -3.76 20.49 4.17
N GLU A 235 -4.36 20.51 5.36
CA GLU A 235 -5.77 20.16 5.59
C GLU A 235 -6.75 21.08 4.83
N LEU A 236 -6.27 22.23 4.31
CA LEU A 236 -7.09 23.21 3.60
C LEU A 236 -7.22 22.92 2.09
N ASN A 237 -6.26 22.21 1.49
CA ASN A 237 -6.28 21.85 0.08
C ASN A 237 -6.84 20.43 -0.11
N VAL A 238 -8.15 20.31 0.08
CA VAL A 238 -8.89 19.07 -0.20
C VAL A 238 -9.27 19.04 -1.67
N HIS A 239 -8.76 18.04 -2.40
CA HIS A 239 -9.16 17.75 -3.77
C HIS A 239 -10.27 16.72 -3.77
N THR A 240 -11.43 17.09 -4.29
CA THR A 240 -12.61 16.22 -4.36
C THR A 240 -12.87 15.75 -5.78
N VAL A 241 -12.93 14.44 -5.96
CA VAL A 241 -13.36 13.79 -7.21
C VAL A 241 -14.68 13.08 -6.93
N ARG A 242 -15.68 13.29 -7.80
CA ARG A 242 -16.99 12.64 -7.66
C ARG A 242 -17.36 11.88 -8.92
N GLY A 243 -17.67 10.61 -8.75
CA GLY A 243 -18.25 9.74 -9.76
C GLY A 243 -19.74 9.54 -9.50
N GLU A 244 -20.55 9.65 -10.55
CA GLU A 244 -21.97 9.33 -10.52
C GLU A 244 -22.31 8.40 -11.68
N GLN A 245 -23.11 7.37 -11.43
CA GLN A 245 -23.65 6.53 -12.50
C GLN A 245 -25.15 6.39 -12.35
N LEU A 246 -25.83 6.31 -13.48
CA LEU A 246 -27.26 6.03 -13.58
C LEU A 246 -27.46 4.91 -14.60
N LEU A 247 -28.11 3.83 -14.17
CA LEU A 247 -28.64 2.78 -15.03
C LEU A 247 -30.15 2.76 -14.87
N GLU A 248 -30.91 2.93 -15.94
CA GLU A 248 -32.37 3.01 -15.88
C GLU A 248 -33.02 2.15 -16.95
N ARG A 249 -33.96 1.30 -16.54
CA ARG A 249 -34.66 0.39 -17.45
C ARG A 249 -35.62 1.17 -18.33
N LEU A 250 -35.56 0.92 -19.63
CA LEU A 250 -36.50 1.48 -20.59
C LEU A 250 -37.82 0.70 -20.57
N ASP A 251 -38.92 1.45 -20.61
CA ASP A 251 -40.26 0.89 -20.72
C ASP A 251 -40.42 0.02 -21.98
N GLN A 252 -41.22 -1.03 -21.86
CA GLN A 252 -41.49 -1.98 -22.95
C GLN A 252 -42.02 -1.30 -24.22
N HIS A 253 -42.81 -0.25 -24.06
CA HIS A 253 -43.44 0.50 -25.15
C HIS A 253 -42.59 1.67 -25.66
N SER A 254 -41.41 1.92 -25.07
CA SER A 254 -40.54 3.03 -25.46
C SER A 254 -40.07 2.87 -26.92
N PRO A 255 -40.17 3.93 -27.76
CA PRO A 255 -39.63 3.89 -29.13
C PRO A 255 -38.11 3.66 -29.11
N LEU A 256 -37.41 4.24 -28.14
CA LEU A 256 -35.96 4.09 -27.96
C LEU A 256 -35.58 2.64 -27.68
N ARG A 257 -36.39 1.91 -26.88
CA ARG A 257 -36.17 0.47 -26.64
C ARG A 257 -36.20 -0.32 -27.95
N LYS A 258 -37.16 -0.03 -28.84
CA LYS A 258 -37.30 -0.73 -30.12
C LYS A 258 -36.09 -0.49 -31.03
N GLU A 259 -35.61 0.75 -31.09
CA GLU A 259 -34.41 1.12 -31.85
C GLU A 259 -33.16 0.37 -31.35
N ILE A 260 -32.97 0.35 -30.03
CA ILE A 260 -31.84 -0.34 -29.41
C ILE A 260 -31.89 -1.84 -29.65
N LEU A 261 -33.07 -2.46 -29.54
CA LEU A 261 -33.24 -3.89 -29.84
C LEU A 261 -33.01 -4.21 -31.32
N GLN A 262 -33.38 -3.32 -32.25
CA GLN A 262 -33.04 -3.48 -33.67
C GLN A 262 -31.53 -3.40 -33.90
N LYS A 263 -30.84 -2.49 -33.21
CA LYS A 263 -29.38 -2.28 -33.35
C LYS A 263 -28.55 -3.40 -32.72
N LEU A 264 -28.88 -3.80 -31.49
CA LEU A 264 -28.03 -4.65 -30.64
C LEU A 264 -28.62 -6.04 -30.39
N GLY A 265 -29.92 -6.25 -30.62
CA GLY A 265 -30.60 -7.50 -30.29
C GLY A 265 -30.04 -8.73 -30.99
N SER A 266 -29.53 -8.59 -32.22
CA SER A 266 -28.90 -9.69 -32.97
C SER A 266 -27.62 -10.23 -32.33
N ARG A 267 -26.95 -9.44 -31.48
CA ARG A 267 -25.79 -9.88 -30.70
C ARG A 267 -26.18 -10.78 -29.55
N MET A 268 -27.40 -10.65 -29.03
CA MET A 268 -27.89 -11.48 -27.96
C MET A 268 -28.26 -12.87 -28.48
N ARG A 269 -27.42 -13.87 -28.17
CA ARG A 269 -27.64 -15.27 -28.55
C ARG A 269 -28.50 -16.00 -27.53
N GLN A 270 -29.31 -16.96 -27.98
CA GLN A 270 -29.96 -17.90 -27.07
C GLN A 270 -28.91 -18.81 -26.45
N LEU A 271 -28.77 -18.75 -25.13
CA LEU A 271 -27.79 -19.56 -24.40
C LEU A 271 -28.37 -20.94 -24.12
N LYS A 272 -27.66 -22.00 -24.52
CA LYS A 272 -28.01 -23.36 -24.12
C LYS A 272 -27.60 -23.54 -22.66
N VAL A 273 -28.54 -23.91 -21.79
CA VAL A 273 -28.24 -24.18 -20.38
C VAL A 273 -27.25 -25.35 -20.30
N GLY A 274 -26.07 -25.10 -19.75
CA GLY A 274 -24.96 -26.05 -19.73
C GLY A 274 -23.81 -25.57 -18.83
N VAL A 275 -22.63 -26.16 -18.97
CA VAL A 275 -21.44 -25.76 -18.20
C VAL A 275 -21.06 -24.32 -18.58
N VAL A 276 -20.81 -23.44 -17.61
CA VAL A 276 -20.52 -22.01 -17.81
C VAL A 276 -19.47 -21.76 -18.91
N HIS A 277 -18.43 -22.58 -18.95
CA HIS A 277 -17.36 -22.49 -19.95
C HIS A 277 -17.85 -22.73 -21.39
N SER A 278 -18.77 -23.69 -21.62
CA SER A 278 -19.34 -23.91 -22.95
C SER A 278 -20.27 -22.77 -23.36
N VAL A 279 -21.01 -22.21 -22.39
CA VAL A 279 -21.87 -21.03 -22.64
C VAL A 279 -21.03 -19.80 -22.99
N ALA A 280 -19.92 -19.59 -22.29
CA ALA A 280 -18.97 -18.51 -22.60
C ALA A 280 -18.36 -18.68 -23.99
N LYS A 281 -17.99 -19.92 -24.35
CA LYS A 281 -17.48 -20.25 -25.69
C LYS A 281 -18.50 -19.97 -26.80
N ASP A 282 -19.76 -20.35 -26.60
CA ASP A 282 -20.83 -20.18 -27.59
C ASP A 282 -21.18 -18.69 -27.83
N PHE A 283 -21.05 -17.86 -26.80
CA PHE A 283 -21.37 -16.43 -26.88
C PHE A 283 -20.18 -15.56 -27.29
N LEU A 284 -19.02 -15.73 -26.64
CA LEU A 284 -17.84 -14.89 -26.81
C LEU A 284 -16.84 -15.44 -27.84
N GLY A 285 -17.00 -16.70 -28.27
CA GLY A 285 -16.11 -17.39 -29.20
C GLY A 285 -15.09 -18.30 -28.50
N ASP A 286 -14.26 -18.98 -29.30
CA ASP A 286 -13.29 -19.99 -28.83
C ASP A 286 -12.20 -19.46 -27.88
N ARG A 287 -11.97 -18.15 -27.90
CA ARG A 287 -10.99 -17.48 -27.04
C ARG A 287 -11.74 -16.44 -26.23
N PHE A 288 -11.66 -16.54 -24.91
CA PHE A 288 -12.17 -15.53 -23.97
C PHE A 288 -11.27 -15.50 -22.73
N SER A 289 -11.34 -14.43 -21.97
CA SER A 289 -10.61 -14.26 -20.71
C SER A 289 -11.57 -14.31 -19.53
N GLU A 290 -11.20 -15.06 -18.50
CA GLU A 290 -11.84 -15.01 -17.19
C GLU A 290 -11.18 -13.89 -16.38
N GLN A 291 -12.00 -12.99 -15.85
CA GLN A 291 -11.57 -11.77 -15.15
C GLN A 291 -12.33 -11.63 -13.84
N HIS A 292 -11.67 -11.03 -12.85
CA HIS A 292 -12.32 -10.58 -11.62
C HIS A 292 -12.96 -9.19 -11.83
N LEU A 293 -13.95 -8.83 -11.00
CA LEU A 293 -14.68 -7.55 -11.08
C LEU A 293 -13.81 -6.33 -10.72
N ALA A 294 -12.74 -6.54 -9.95
CA ALA A 294 -11.72 -5.53 -9.67
C ALA A 294 -11.20 -4.90 -10.96
N LEU A 295 -10.92 -3.59 -10.92
CA LEU A 295 -10.39 -2.86 -12.07
C LEU A 295 -9.16 -3.56 -12.61
N ALA A 296 -9.10 -3.72 -13.94
CA ALA A 296 -7.83 -4.06 -14.56
C ALA A 296 -6.94 -2.83 -14.43
N VAL A 297 -5.79 -2.99 -13.75
CA VAL A 297 -4.71 -2.02 -13.85
C VAL A 297 -4.36 -1.95 -15.34
N PRO A 298 -4.47 -0.78 -16.00
CA PRO A 298 -4.13 -0.66 -17.40
C PRO A 298 -2.74 -1.26 -17.64
N ARG A 299 -2.63 -2.16 -18.61
CA ARG A 299 -1.37 -2.75 -19.06
C ARG A 299 -0.59 -1.66 -19.79
N LEU A 300 -0.04 -0.73 -19.02
CA LEU A 300 0.93 0.29 -19.43
C LEU A 300 0.65 0.83 -20.84
N SER A 301 -0.50 1.46 -21.03
CA SER A 301 -0.55 2.57 -21.97
C SER A 301 0.16 3.73 -21.26
N VAL A 302 1.43 3.92 -21.62
CA VAL A 302 2.35 4.99 -21.16
C VAL A 302 1.71 6.38 -21.20
N PHE A 303 0.59 6.55 -21.92
CA PHE A 303 -0.08 7.82 -22.18
C PHE A 303 -1.19 8.20 -21.20
N GLU A 304 -1.90 7.23 -20.57
CA GLU A 304 -3.10 7.56 -19.77
C GLU A 304 -2.85 7.60 -18.25
N ALA A 305 -1.85 6.88 -17.74
CA ALA A 305 -1.57 6.80 -16.30
C ALA A 305 -0.59 7.89 -15.78
N CYS A 306 -0.09 8.76 -16.66
CA CYS A 306 0.98 9.71 -16.34
C CYS A 306 0.53 11.16 -16.67
N PRO A 307 -0.46 11.71 -15.94
CA PRO A 307 -1.21 12.90 -16.36
C PRO A 307 -0.44 14.23 -16.27
N LEU A 308 0.77 14.26 -15.70
CA LEU A 308 1.50 15.52 -15.55
C LEU A 308 2.01 16.13 -16.86
N GLN A 309 1.99 15.43 -18.01
CA GLN A 309 2.43 15.99 -19.30
C GLN A 309 1.76 15.36 -20.55
N GLY A 310 0.45 15.08 -20.51
CA GLY A 310 -0.29 14.53 -21.66
C GLY A 310 -0.20 15.35 -22.96
N ASN A 311 0.15 16.64 -22.87
CA ASN A 311 0.27 17.52 -24.05
C ASN A 311 1.71 17.67 -24.61
N VAL A 312 2.73 17.11 -23.94
CA VAL A 312 4.13 17.13 -24.42
C VAL A 312 4.52 15.80 -25.06
N PHE A 313 3.77 14.74 -24.78
CA PHE A 313 4.08 13.36 -25.18
C PHE A 313 2.95 12.78 -26.03
N LEU A 314 3.02 13.04 -27.33
CA LEU A 314 2.12 12.49 -28.34
C LEU A 314 2.92 11.61 -29.32
N SER A 315 2.82 10.28 -29.18
CA SER A 315 2.57 9.36 -30.30
C SER A 315 2.52 7.89 -29.87
N GLU A 316 1.50 7.21 -30.37
CA GLU A 316 1.23 5.79 -30.20
C GLU A 316 2.42 4.90 -30.59
N ASN A 317 2.58 3.76 -29.89
CA ASN A 317 3.44 2.63 -30.26
C ASN A 317 4.93 2.92 -30.51
N VAL A 318 5.53 3.84 -29.75
CA VAL A 318 6.96 4.05 -29.83
C VAL A 318 7.68 3.02 -28.95
N THR A 319 8.36 2.06 -29.58
CA THR A 319 9.37 1.23 -28.92
C THR A 319 10.43 2.14 -28.31
N LEU A 320 10.69 2.01 -27.01
CA LEU A 320 11.71 2.80 -26.33
C LEU A 320 13.08 2.54 -26.98
N THR A 321 13.71 3.59 -27.53
CA THR A 321 15.07 3.53 -28.08
C THR A 321 16.00 4.47 -27.33
N ALA A 322 17.32 4.26 -27.47
CA ALA A 322 18.32 5.14 -26.87
C ALA A 322 18.20 6.60 -27.33
N ALA A 323 17.84 6.82 -28.60
CA ALA A 323 17.66 8.16 -29.16
C ALA A 323 16.50 8.90 -28.49
N ILE A 324 15.37 8.23 -28.31
CA ILE A 324 14.19 8.80 -27.66
C ILE A 324 14.49 9.07 -26.18
N LEU A 325 15.08 8.09 -25.48
CA LEU A 325 15.48 8.26 -24.08
C LEU A 325 16.45 9.44 -23.90
N ASN A 326 17.46 9.58 -24.76
CA ASN A 326 18.39 10.71 -24.73
C ASN A 326 17.69 12.04 -24.97
N GLN A 327 16.81 12.12 -25.98
CA GLN A 327 16.03 13.33 -26.24
C GLN A 327 15.20 13.73 -25.02
N GLN A 328 14.59 12.77 -24.33
CA GLN A 328 13.79 13.03 -23.13
C GLN A 328 14.65 13.51 -21.96
N VAL A 329 15.80 12.88 -21.74
CA VAL A 329 16.64 13.15 -20.56
C VAL A 329 17.51 14.40 -20.75
N GLN A 330 17.86 14.78 -21.98
CA GLN A 330 18.79 15.88 -22.26
C GLN A 330 18.34 17.23 -21.67
N ALA A 331 17.04 17.55 -21.76
CA ALA A 331 16.49 18.77 -21.17
C ALA A 331 16.57 18.76 -19.63
N MET A 332 16.31 17.59 -19.02
CA MET A 332 16.29 17.41 -17.57
C MET A 332 17.70 17.28 -16.98
N GLN A 333 18.65 16.71 -17.73
CA GLN A 333 20.07 16.61 -17.39
C GLN A 333 20.69 18.00 -17.13
N THR A 334 20.31 19.00 -17.93
CA THR A 334 20.79 20.38 -17.74
C THR A 334 20.26 20.98 -16.44
N ALA A 335 18.98 20.71 -16.11
CA ALA A 335 18.36 21.17 -14.88
C ALA A 335 18.89 20.46 -13.62
N LEU A 336 19.35 19.22 -13.76
CA LEU A 336 19.95 18.41 -12.69
C LEU A 336 21.48 18.56 -12.60
N SER A 337 22.08 19.48 -13.33
CA SER A 337 23.52 19.74 -13.19
C SER A 337 23.82 20.39 -11.83
N PRO A 338 24.96 20.10 -11.18
CA PRO A 338 25.25 20.48 -9.79
C PRO A 338 25.05 21.97 -9.46
N ASN A 339 25.37 22.86 -10.41
CA ASN A 339 25.27 24.31 -10.23
C ASN A 339 23.82 24.85 -10.27
N MET A 340 22.85 24.00 -10.61
CA MET A 340 21.43 24.33 -10.73
C MET A 340 20.56 23.60 -9.69
N PHE A 341 21.18 22.76 -8.86
CA PHE A 341 20.52 21.99 -7.80
C PHE A 341 19.93 22.92 -6.73
N ALA A 342 18.85 22.47 -6.07
CA ALA A 342 18.04 23.23 -5.12
C ALA A 342 17.23 24.41 -5.71
N ARG A 343 17.08 24.48 -7.04
CA ARG A 343 16.11 25.37 -7.70
C ARG A 343 14.80 24.63 -7.96
N VAL A 344 13.68 25.35 -7.99
CA VAL A 344 12.36 24.80 -8.34
C VAL A 344 12.40 23.97 -9.63
N ASN A 345 13.13 24.44 -10.64
CA ASN A 345 13.28 23.72 -11.91
C ASN A 345 14.01 22.38 -11.78
N SER A 346 14.98 22.27 -10.87
CA SER A 346 15.71 21.01 -10.62
C SER A 346 14.80 19.97 -9.93
N THR A 347 13.99 20.41 -8.96
CA THR A 347 12.99 19.57 -8.31
C THR A 347 11.92 19.12 -9.30
N LEU A 348 11.42 20.04 -10.15
CA LEU A 348 10.45 19.72 -11.19
C LEU A 348 11.01 18.70 -12.20
N ALA A 349 12.27 18.86 -12.62
CA ALA A 349 12.94 17.91 -13.51
C ALA A 349 13.11 16.53 -12.87
N ALA A 350 13.49 16.47 -11.58
CA ALA A 350 13.58 15.21 -10.84
C ALA A 350 12.21 14.51 -10.74
N LEU A 351 11.14 15.26 -10.46
CA LEU A 351 9.76 14.74 -10.42
C LEU A 351 9.32 14.22 -11.80
N GLN A 352 9.59 14.98 -12.87
CA GLN A 352 9.27 14.57 -14.24
C GLN A 352 9.99 13.28 -14.64
N LEU A 353 11.29 13.15 -14.34
CA LEU A 353 12.03 11.90 -14.58
C LEU A 353 11.49 10.75 -13.73
N THR A 354 11.17 11.02 -12.45
CA THR A 354 10.59 10.01 -11.55
C THR A 354 9.31 9.45 -12.14
N HIS A 355 8.40 10.33 -12.59
CA HIS A 355 7.18 9.91 -13.27
C HIS A 355 7.47 9.16 -14.56
N TYR A 356 8.35 9.67 -15.43
CA TYR A 356 8.71 9.02 -16.68
C TYR A 356 9.20 7.59 -16.48
N PHE A 357 10.14 7.37 -15.55
CA PHE A 357 10.69 6.04 -15.28
C PHE A 357 9.68 5.09 -14.63
N ARG A 358 8.71 5.59 -13.87
CA ARG A 358 7.60 4.77 -13.35
C ARG A 358 6.73 4.19 -14.46
N CYS A 359 6.58 4.90 -15.57
CA CYS A 359 5.74 4.48 -16.70
C CYS A 359 6.44 3.45 -17.61
N LEU A 360 7.71 3.07 -17.34
CA LEU A 360 8.45 2.13 -18.15
C LEU A 360 8.23 0.66 -17.72
N PRO A 361 8.10 -0.28 -18.67
CA PRO A 361 7.90 -1.69 -18.34
C PRO A 361 9.17 -2.29 -17.72
N PHE A 362 8.99 -3.17 -16.72
CA PHE A 362 10.10 -3.94 -16.17
C PHE A 362 10.42 -5.14 -17.06
N THR A 363 11.33 -4.94 -18.02
CA THR A 363 11.96 -6.01 -18.80
C THR A 363 13.48 -5.90 -18.78
N THR A 364 14.15 -7.00 -19.09
CA THR A 364 15.62 -7.04 -19.20
C THR A 364 16.14 -6.08 -20.27
N GLU A 365 15.41 -5.92 -21.38
CA GLU A 365 15.78 -4.99 -22.46
C GLU A 365 15.69 -3.54 -21.98
N THR A 366 14.60 -3.17 -21.31
CA THR A 366 14.40 -1.81 -20.79
C THR A 366 15.43 -1.46 -19.73
N GLY A 367 15.73 -2.39 -18.81
CA GLY A 367 16.79 -2.21 -17.82
C GLY A 367 18.17 -2.00 -18.46
N GLY A 368 18.53 -2.83 -19.44
CA GLY A 368 19.79 -2.70 -20.17
C GLY A 368 19.89 -1.38 -20.95
N LEU A 369 18.80 -0.96 -21.59
CA LEU A 369 18.74 0.30 -22.33
C LEU A 369 18.90 1.53 -21.41
N LEU A 370 18.20 1.57 -20.27
CA LEU A 370 18.32 2.66 -19.30
C LEU A 370 19.73 2.71 -18.71
N SER A 371 20.24 1.58 -18.25
CA SER A 371 21.56 1.47 -17.63
C SER A 371 22.67 1.98 -18.56
N SER A 372 22.63 1.57 -19.84
CA SER A 372 23.61 1.98 -20.86
C SER A 372 23.46 3.43 -21.31
N THR A 373 22.23 3.89 -21.57
CA THR A 373 21.98 5.23 -22.12
C THR A 373 22.24 6.33 -21.08
N LEU A 374 21.82 6.12 -19.84
CA LEU A 374 22.01 7.10 -18.76
C LEU A 374 23.46 7.06 -18.21
N GLY A 375 24.21 5.99 -18.51
CA GLY A 375 25.50 5.73 -17.90
C GLY A 375 25.39 5.58 -16.38
N PHE A 376 24.26 5.10 -15.87
CA PHE A 376 24.00 5.09 -14.43
C PHE A 376 24.79 4.01 -13.68
N VAL A 377 25.09 2.87 -14.31
CA VAL A 377 25.92 1.83 -13.69
C VAL A 377 27.36 2.01 -14.16
N PRO A 378 28.31 2.36 -13.27
CA PRO A 378 29.68 2.68 -13.68
C PRO A 378 30.45 1.43 -14.10
N ALA A 379 31.06 1.44 -15.29
CA ALA A 379 31.87 0.30 -15.75
C ALA A 379 33.25 0.20 -15.05
N SER A 380 33.77 1.32 -14.54
CA SER A 380 35.10 1.41 -13.92
C SER A 380 35.15 2.49 -12.83
N ARG A 381 36.21 2.50 -12.01
CA ARG A 381 36.43 3.55 -11.00
C ARG A 381 36.53 4.95 -11.60
N LYS A 382 37.23 5.07 -12.75
CA LYS A 382 37.36 6.33 -13.47
C LYS A 382 36.00 6.87 -13.93
N GLU A 383 35.14 5.98 -14.41
CA GLU A 383 33.78 6.35 -14.81
C GLU A 383 32.94 6.76 -13.61
N LEU A 384 33.02 6.05 -12.49
CA LEU A 384 32.35 6.44 -11.25
C LEU A 384 32.83 7.83 -10.78
N HIS A 385 34.13 8.09 -10.75
CA HIS A 385 34.67 9.39 -10.34
C HIS A 385 34.16 10.54 -11.25
N ARG A 386 33.95 10.29 -12.56
CA ARG A 386 33.32 11.26 -13.47
C ARG A 386 31.84 11.51 -13.15
N GLN A 387 31.16 10.50 -12.61
CA GLN A 387 29.75 10.60 -12.22
C GLN A 387 29.56 11.27 -10.86
N LEU A 388 30.55 11.20 -9.97
CA LEU A 388 30.55 11.93 -8.70
C LEU A 388 30.62 13.44 -9.01
N GLY A 389 29.64 14.21 -8.53
CA GLY A 389 29.47 15.61 -8.93
C GLY A 389 28.93 15.79 -10.35
N GLY A 390 28.38 14.74 -10.97
CA GLY A 390 27.64 14.80 -12.22
C GLY A 390 26.13 14.64 -11.99
N TRP A 391 25.34 14.85 -13.04
CA TRP A 391 23.88 14.67 -12.97
C TRP A 391 23.46 13.21 -12.64
N GLN A 392 24.31 12.23 -12.95
CA GLN A 392 24.07 10.82 -12.65
C GLN A 392 24.03 10.53 -11.14
N GLU A 393 24.67 11.35 -10.32
CA GLU A 393 24.55 11.24 -8.87
C GLU A 393 23.12 11.52 -8.41
N HIS A 394 22.45 12.51 -9.01
CA HIS A 394 21.05 12.84 -8.74
C HIS A 394 20.05 11.79 -9.26
N LEU A 395 20.46 10.94 -10.21
CA LEU A 395 19.62 9.81 -10.62
C LEU A 395 19.39 8.80 -9.49
N VAL A 396 20.28 8.73 -8.48
CA VAL A 396 20.06 7.89 -7.30
C VAL A 396 18.76 8.29 -6.61
N ASP A 397 18.58 9.58 -6.34
CA ASP A 397 17.36 10.10 -5.69
C ASP A 397 16.13 9.91 -6.58
N VAL A 398 16.26 10.13 -7.89
CA VAL A 398 15.17 9.90 -8.86
C VAL A 398 14.73 8.44 -8.84
N PHE A 399 15.66 7.48 -8.86
CA PHE A 399 15.31 6.06 -8.85
C PHE A 399 14.79 5.57 -7.50
N ILE A 400 15.26 6.14 -6.39
CA ILE A 400 14.70 5.87 -5.07
C ILE A 400 13.24 6.30 -5.02
N ASN A 401 12.93 7.51 -5.49
CA ASN A 401 11.56 8.02 -5.54
C ASN A 401 10.70 7.32 -6.60
N CYS A 402 11.32 6.78 -7.66
CA CYS A 402 10.62 6.00 -8.68
C CYS A 402 9.99 4.74 -8.08
N GLY A 403 10.74 3.99 -7.25
CA GLY A 403 10.22 2.91 -6.42
C GLY A 403 9.69 1.66 -7.16
N THR A 404 9.70 1.63 -8.50
CA THR A 404 9.29 0.45 -9.27
C THR A 404 10.38 -0.62 -9.29
N GLU A 405 10.01 -1.88 -9.56
CA GLU A 405 10.97 -2.99 -9.70
C GLU A 405 12.11 -2.68 -10.69
N LEU A 406 11.83 -1.99 -11.80
CA LEU A 406 12.83 -1.55 -12.76
C LEU A 406 13.84 -0.57 -12.15
N CYS A 407 13.35 0.45 -11.44
CA CYS A 407 14.19 1.47 -10.80
C CYS A 407 15.01 0.89 -9.64
N LEU A 408 14.41 -0.01 -8.86
CA LEU A 408 15.08 -0.73 -7.79
C LEU A 408 16.15 -1.69 -8.32
N GLU A 409 15.91 -2.35 -9.44
CA GLU A 409 16.89 -3.19 -10.13
C GLU A 409 18.09 -2.36 -10.64
N LEU A 410 17.86 -1.15 -11.17
CA LEU A 410 18.95 -0.24 -11.56
C LEU A 410 19.78 0.21 -10.35
N LEU A 411 19.13 0.56 -9.23
CA LEU A 411 19.81 0.87 -7.97
C LEU A 411 20.63 -0.31 -7.47
N ARG A 412 20.08 -1.52 -7.55
CA ARG A 412 20.78 -2.76 -7.20
C ARG A 412 22.00 -3.00 -8.07
N GLN A 413 21.90 -2.83 -9.39
CA GLN A 413 23.04 -2.97 -10.30
C GLN A 413 24.15 -1.97 -9.96
N ARG A 414 23.79 -0.70 -9.69
CA ARG A 414 24.77 0.30 -9.25
C ARG A 414 25.40 -0.08 -7.91
N LEU A 415 24.60 -0.50 -6.92
CA LEU A 415 25.09 -0.91 -5.61
C LEU A 415 26.08 -2.08 -5.70
N VAL A 416 25.73 -3.13 -6.44
CA VAL A 416 26.64 -4.27 -6.69
C VAL A 416 27.92 -3.77 -7.34
N LYS A 417 27.81 -2.96 -8.39
CA LYS A 417 28.99 -2.54 -9.13
C LYS A 417 29.90 -1.61 -8.34
N VAL A 418 29.34 -0.66 -7.61
CA VAL A 418 30.09 0.24 -6.72
C VAL A 418 30.76 -0.56 -5.60
N THR A 419 30.09 -1.57 -5.04
CA THR A 419 30.66 -2.47 -4.03
C THR A 419 31.86 -3.25 -4.57
N GLU A 420 31.76 -3.82 -5.77
CA GLU A 420 32.89 -4.48 -6.45
C GLU A 420 34.07 -3.51 -6.66
N LEU A 421 33.78 -2.30 -7.16
CA LEU A 421 34.80 -1.29 -7.44
C LEU A 421 35.47 -0.77 -6.17
N ALA A 422 34.74 -0.69 -5.05
CA ALA A 422 35.23 -0.29 -3.74
C ALA A 422 36.29 -1.25 -3.20
N SER A 423 36.18 -2.55 -3.54
CA SER A 423 37.16 -3.60 -3.20
C SER A 423 37.66 -3.48 -1.76
N LEU A 424 36.72 -3.52 -0.80
CA LEU A 424 36.96 -3.23 0.63
C LEU A 424 38.02 -4.16 1.28
N GLU A 425 38.30 -5.31 0.67
CA GLU A 425 39.29 -6.27 1.14
C GLU A 425 40.75 -5.83 0.89
N ARG A 426 41.00 -4.93 -0.07
CA ARG A 426 42.35 -4.46 -0.43
C ARG A 426 42.75 -3.24 0.40
N LEU A 427 43.60 -3.41 1.41
CA LEU A 427 43.92 -2.33 2.37
C LEU A 427 45.37 -1.81 2.24
N GLY A 428 45.62 -0.61 2.74
CA GLY A 428 46.96 0.00 2.82
C GLY A 428 47.63 0.19 1.45
N SER A 429 48.91 -0.19 1.31
CA SER A 429 49.68 -0.02 0.06
C SER A 429 49.12 -0.79 -1.15
N SER A 430 48.19 -1.73 -0.92
CA SER A 430 47.50 -2.47 -1.99
C SER A 430 46.28 -1.74 -2.57
N ALA A 431 45.84 -0.65 -1.92
CA ALA A 431 44.73 0.20 -2.32
C ALA A 431 45.22 1.36 -3.20
N SER A 432 44.56 1.60 -4.34
CA SER A 432 44.83 2.79 -5.16
C SER A 432 44.09 4.00 -4.59
N SER A 433 44.58 5.23 -4.82
CA SER A 433 43.90 6.48 -4.43
C SER A 433 42.42 6.48 -4.85
N ASP A 434 42.14 6.04 -6.08
CA ASP A 434 40.79 6.03 -6.64
C ASP A 434 39.85 5.02 -5.96
N MET A 435 40.34 4.12 -5.10
CA MET A 435 39.47 3.26 -4.28
C MET A 435 38.87 4.03 -3.11
N HIS A 436 39.58 5.03 -2.58
CA HIS A 436 39.12 5.79 -1.42
C HIS A 436 37.81 6.53 -1.73
N ASP A 437 37.76 7.30 -2.82
CA ASP A 437 36.56 8.03 -3.24
C ASP A 437 35.36 7.11 -3.45
N VAL A 438 35.58 5.93 -4.03
CA VAL A 438 34.52 4.94 -4.27
C VAL A 438 33.98 4.36 -2.96
N ARG A 439 34.86 4.09 -1.98
CA ARG A 439 34.47 3.62 -0.65
C ARG A 439 33.71 4.69 0.13
N VAL A 440 34.18 5.93 0.08
CA VAL A 440 33.50 7.08 0.70
C VAL A 440 32.12 7.25 0.07
N TYR A 441 32.01 7.26 -1.26
CA TYR A 441 30.70 7.33 -1.93
C TYR A 441 29.76 6.20 -1.53
N LEU A 442 30.25 4.96 -1.47
CA LEU A 442 29.46 3.79 -1.08
C LEU A 442 28.88 3.95 0.34
N LEU A 443 29.75 4.29 1.31
CA LEU A 443 29.37 4.32 2.73
C LEU A 443 28.64 5.60 3.13
N ARG A 444 28.99 6.75 2.54
CA ARG A 444 28.49 8.07 2.94
C ARG A 444 27.30 8.55 2.12
N THR A 445 27.19 8.10 0.87
CA THR A 445 26.15 8.59 -0.05
C THR A 445 25.21 7.46 -0.43
N LEU A 446 25.69 6.42 -1.13
CA LEU A 446 24.82 5.43 -1.75
C LEU A 446 23.99 4.63 -0.72
N TRP A 447 24.64 4.06 0.31
CA TRP A 447 23.92 3.32 1.35
C TRP A 447 22.91 4.19 2.10
N PRO A 448 23.28 5.37 2.62
CA PRO A 448 22.32 6.28 3.24
C PRO A 448 21.14 6.67 2.35
N SER A 449 21.36 6.95 1.05
CA SER A 449 20.26 7.26 0.12
C SER A 449 19.24 6.11 0.04
N LEU A 450 19.70 4.85 0.02
CA LEU A 450 18.80 3.68 -0.03
C LEU A 450 17.88 3.56 1.20
N SER A 451 18.17 4.26 2.31
CA SER A 451 17.27 4.30 3.47
C SER A 451 15.91 4.95 3.19
N HIS A 452 15.80 5.68 2.07
CA HIS A 452 14.58 6.34 1.60
C HIS A 452 13.77 5.50 0.59
N VAL A 453 14.23 4.28 0.26
CA VAL A 453 13.45 3.38 -0.60
C VAL A 453 12.15 2.99 0.11
N ALA A 454 11.03 3.42 -0.47
CA ALA A 454 9.70 3.06 0.01
C ALA A 454 9.30 1.68 -0.55
N ASN A 455 8.93 0.76 0.34
CA ASN A 455 8.30 -0.54 0.01
C ASN A 455 9.02 -1.39 -1.05
N PRO A 456 10.30 -1.77 -0.85
CA PRO A 456 10.99 -2.66 -1.79
C PRO A 456 10.35 -4.06 -1.80
N SER A 457 10.41 -4.77 -2.94
CA SER A 457 10.00 -6.19 -2.95
C SER A 457 10.89 -7.05 -2.05
N ALA A 458 10.34 -8.15 -1.55
CA ALA A 458 11.06 -9.10 -0.70
C ALA A 458 12.36 -9.60 -1.34
N LYS A 459 12.38 -9.75 -2.67
CA LYS A 459 13.57 -10.16 -3.43
C LYS A 459 14.67 -9.09 -3.40
N ILE A 460 14.36 -7.86 -3.80
CA ILE A 460 15.33 -6.75 -3.80
C ILE A 460 15.84 -6.48 -2.38
N PHE A 461 14.94 -6.51 -1.40
CA PHE A 461 15.30 -6.31 0.00
C PHE A 461 16.26 -7.39 0.53
N ASN A 462 16.03 -8.66 0.16
CA ASN A 462 16.96 -9.75 0.48
C ASN A 462 18.33 -9.56 -0.20
N GLU A 463 18.36 -9.09 -1.44
CA GLU A 463 19.60 -8.84 -2.18
C GLU A 463 20.40 -7.68 -1.56
N PHE A 464 19.76 -6.55 -1.21
CA PHE A 464 20.39 -5.47 -0.46
C PHE A 464 20.93 -5.95 0.89
N THR A 465 20.14 -6.76 1.60
CA THR A 465 20.56 -7.34 2.89
C THR A 465 21.79 -8.22 2.73
N THR A 466 21.81 -9.05 1.68
CA THR A 466 22.95 -9.93 1.39
C THR A 466 24.21 -9.12 1.06
N ILE A 467 24.10 -8.06 0.25
CA ILE A 467 25.24 -7.21 -0.09
C ILE A 467 25.80 -6.52 1.17
N CYS A 468 24.96 -5.92 2.01
CA CYS A 468 25.42 -5.25 3.23
C CYS A 468 26.07 -6.23 4.20
N ILE A 469 25.43 -7.36 4.50
CA ILE A 469 25.96 -8.31 5.50
C ILE A 469 27.30 -8.91 5.04
N ASN A 470 27.44 -9.21 3.75
CA ASN A 470 28.70 -9.75 3.21
C ASN A 470 29.84 -8.70 3.19
N THR A 471 29.51 -7.41 3.04
CA THR A 471 30.50 -6.33 2.92
C THR A 471 30.88 -5.70 4.25
N LEU A 472 30.00 -5.76 5.24
CA LEU A 472 30.16 -5.13 6.55
C LEU A 472 31.48 -5.53 7.26
N PRO A 473 31.91 -6.81 7.32
CA PRO A 473 33.17 -7.17 7.97
C PRO A 473 34.39 -6.50 7.34
N ALA A 474 34.42 -6.42 6.01
CA ALA A 474 35.51 -5.76 5.28
C ALA A 474 35.50 -4.24 5.49
N ALA A 475 34.32 -3.62 5.54
CA ALA A 475 34.17 -2.19 5.84
C ALA A 475 34.67 -1.85 7.25
N VAL A 476 34.29 -2.65 8.26
CA VAL A 476 34.75 -2.47 9.65
C VAL A 476 36.27 -2.57 9.72
N LYS A 477 36.86 -3.58 9.07
CA LYS A 477 38.31 -3.76 9.01
C LYS A 477 39.03 -2.58 8.33
N ALA A 478 38.43 -2.01 7.28
CA ALA A 478 38.99 -0.85 6.59
C ALA A 478 39.07 0.40 7.48
N VAL A 479 38.07 0.62 8.35
CA VAL A 479 38.08 1.71 9.34
C VAL A 479 39.08 1.39 10.47
N GLU A 480 39.15 0.14 10.90
CA GLU A 480 40.09 -0.31 11.94
C GLU A 480 41.55 -0.03 11.55
N VAL A 481 41.94 -0.28 10.29
CA VAL A 481 43.31 -0.04 9.81
C VAL A 481 43.61 1.42 9.41
N GLY A 482 42.60 2.29 9.38
CA GLY A 482 42.74 3.71 9.09
C GLY A 482 42.52 4.15 7.64
N ASP A 483 42.11 3.24 6.75
CA ASP A 483 41.83 3.58 5.34
C ASP A 483 40.56 4.43 5.18
N LEU A 484 39.68 4.44 6.19
CA LEU A 484 38.36 5.08 6.22
C LEU A 484 38.02 5.69 7.59
N ASP A 485 38.98 6.30 8.28
CA ASP A 485 38.83 6.76 9.69
C ASP A 485 37.64 7.71 9.95
N THR A 486 37.11 8.40 8.93
CA THR A 486 35.96 9.33 9.05
C THR A 486 34.60 8.70 8.75
N GLU A 487 34.59 7.50 8.17
CA GLU A 487 33.37 6.89 7.63
C GLU A 487 32.77 5.89 8.61
N ASN A 488 31.43 5.82 8.63
CA ASN A 488 30.71 4.86 9.47
C ASN A 488 30.46 3.55 8.68
N PRO A 489 31.09 2.42 9.05
CA PRO A 489 30.95 1.17 8.30
C PRO A 489 29.56 0.55 8.45
N TYR A 490 28.77 0.99 9.44
CA TYR A 490 27.44 0.46 9.75
C TYR A 490 26.30 1.17 8.98
N ASN A 491 26.60 2.14 8.11
CA ASN A 491 25.59 2.89 7.36
C ASN A 491 24.69 2.00 6.48
N CYS A 492 25.21 0.89 5.94
CA CYS A 492 24.39 -0.06 5.17
C CYS A 492 23.31 -0.72 6.05
N LEU A 493 23.66 -1.11 7.28
CA LEU A 493 22.72 -1.72 8.21
C LEU A 493 21.66 -0.71 8.66
N LEU A 494 22.06 0.53 8.92
CA LEU A 494 21.12 1.60 9.26
C LEU A 494 20.12 1.84 8.13
N ALA A 495 20.56 1.81 6.87
CA ALA A 495 19.66 1.91 5.71
C ALA A 495 18.69 0.73 5.64
N LEU A 496 19.17 -0.50 5.84
CA LEU A 496 18.33 -1.71 5.86
C LEU A 496 17.29 -1.68 6.99
N THR A 497 17.63 -1.19 8.17
CA THR A 497 16.67 -1.08 9.28
C THR A 497 15.56 -0.07 9.01
N SER A 498 15.85 1.02 8.29
CA SER A 498 14.82 1.95 7.80
C SER A 498 13.92 1.33 6.73
N MET A 499 14.49 0.57 5.80
CA MET A 499 13.70 -0.17 4.82
C MET A 499 12.83 -1.23 5.50
N ALA A 500 13.37 -1.96 6.48
CA ALA A 500 12.68 -3.00 7.22
C ALA A 500 11.46 -2.47 7.99
N SER A 501 11.56 -1.26 8.57
CA SER A 501 10.42 -0.62 9.23
C SER A 501 9.35 -0.12 8.26
N SER A 502 9.72 0.03 6.98
CA SER A 502 8.85 0.47 5.88
C SER A 502 8.21 -0.69 5.10
N LEU A 503 8.65 -1.94 5.32
CA LEU A 503 8.08 -3.12 4.66
C LEU A 503 6.66 -3.39 5.16
N ARG A 504 5.72 -3.45 4.21
CA ARG A 504 4.35 -3.85 4.51
C ARG A 504 4.24 -5.36 4.38
N THR A 505 3.93 -6.02 5.47
CA THR A 505 3.51 -7.43 5.42
C THR A 505 2.19 -7.52 4.69
N HIS A 506 2.20 -7.94 3.42
CA HIS A 506 0.98 -8.17 2.65
C HIS A 506 0.33 -9.48 3.16
N PRO A 507 -0.88 -9.47 3.73
CA PRO A 507 -1.49 -10.66 4.33
C PRO A 507 -1.85 -11.79 3.34
N GLY A 508 -1.59 -11.62 2.03
CA GLY A 508 -2.11 -12.50 0.97
C GLY A 508 -1.10 -13.39 0.25
N ALA A 509 0.22 -13.14 0.34
CA ALA A 509 1.24 -13.88 -0.41
C ALA A 509 2.20 -14.64 0.53
N ALA A 510 1.80 -15.85 0.93
CA ALA A 510 2.51 -16.66 1.93
C ALA A 510 4.01 -16.96 1.62
N ALA A 511 4.45 -16.80 0.37
CA ALA A 511 5.85 -16.99 -0.03
C ALA A 511 6.71 -15.76 0.29
N ASP A 512 6.24 -14.56 -0.03
CA ASP A 512 6.97 -13.31 0.20
C ASP A 512 7.08 -13.00 1.70
N THR A 513 6.02 -13.30 2.46
CA THR A 513 6.04 -13.16 3.93
C THR A 513 7.12 -14.02 4.60
N LYS A 514 7.42 -15.21 4.06
CA LYS A 514 8.50 -16.07 4.59
C LYS A 514 9.87 -15.48 4.34
N VAL A 515 10.11 -14.96 3.14
CA VAL A 515 11.37 -14.31 2.77
C VAL A 515 11.57 -13.06 3.63
N GLU A 516 10.55 -12.20 3.74
CA GLU A 516 10.60 -11.01 4.59
C GLU A 516 10.91 -11.34 6.05
N THR A 517 10.24 -12.36 6.60
CA THR A 517 10.49 -12.81 7.98
C THR A 517 11.92 -13.29 8.15
N ALA A 518 12.42 -14.14 7.24
CA ALA A 518 13.79 -14.66 7.30
C ALA A 518 14.84 -13.54 7.19
N VAL A 519 14.64 -12.57 6.29
CA VAL A 519 15.53 -11.42 6.13
C VAL A 519 15.51 -10.55 7.38
N ARG A 520 14.32 -10.30 7.96
CA ARG A 520 14.18 -9.52 9.19
C ARG A 520 14.88 -10.20 10.36
N THR A 521 14.74 -11.52 10.52
CA THR A 521 15.45 -12.30 11.54
C THR A 521 16.96 -12.15 11.38
N LYS A 522 17.49 -12.27 10.15
CA LYS A 522 18.92 -12.10 9.87
C LYS A 522 19.43 -10.70 10.24
N ILE A 523 18.65 -9.65 9.97
CA ILE A 523 19.00 -8.28 10.37
C ILE A 523 19.01 -8.16 11.90
N ILE A 524 18.01 -8.73 12.59
CA ILE A 524 17.93 -8.72 14.06
C ILE A 524 19.15 -9.40 14.68
N GLU A 525 19.58 -10.56 14.16
CA GLU A 525 20.78 -11.28 14.62
C GLU A 525 22.05 -10.41 14.49
N VAL A 526 22.21 -9.71 13.35
CA VAL A 526 23.34 -8.78 13.16
C VAL A 526 23.25 -7.61 14.14
N VAL A 527 22.08 -7.02 14.34
CA VAL A 527 21.88 -5.92 15.31
C VAL A 527 22.17 -6.38 16.73
N GLU A 528 21.74 -7.58 17.12
CA GLU A 528 22.07 -8.17 18.43
C GLU A 528 23.59 -8.28 18.63
N SER A 529 24.34 -8.70 17.61
CA SER A 529 25.81 -8.75 17.67
C SER A 529 26.47 -7.36 17.81
N LEU A 530 25.83 -6.29 17.29
CA LEU A 530 26.31 -4.92 17.46
C LEU A 530 26.05 -4.38 18.88
N LEU A 531 24.95 -4.82 19.49
CA LEU A 531 24.59 -4.49 20.87
C LEU A 531 25.41 -5.27 21.90
N ASP A 532 26.20 -6.26 21.48
CA ASP A 532 27.08 -6.95 22.41
C ASP A 532 28.14 -5.99 22.97
N SER A 533 28.07 -5.77 24.29
CA SER A 533 28.85 -4.79 25.03
C SER A 533 30.19 -5.33 25.55
N ASP A 534 30.48 -6.59 25.27
CA ASP A 534 31.80 -7.17 25.56
C ASP A 534 32.83 -6.50 24.64
N GLU A 535 33.73 -5.73 25.24
CA GLU A 535 34.78 -5.02 24.50
C GLU A 535 35.76 -6.02 23.90
N ASP A 536 35.93 -6.00 22.56
CA ASP A 536 37.10 -6.60 21.94
C ASP A 536 38.31 -5.70 22.26
N PRO A 537 39.30 -6.16 23.03
CA PRO A 537 40.44 -5.34 23.44
C PRO A 537 41.30 -4.87 22.26
N LYS A 538 41.08 -5.39 21.04
CA LYS A 538 41.80 -4.99 19.83
C LYS A 538 41.13 -3.86 19.05
N MET A 539 39.85 -3.56 19.33
CA MET A 539 39.06 -2.60 18.56
C MET A 539 39.32 -1.15 19.03
N LYS A 540 39.50 -0.22 18.08
CA LYS A 540 39.67 1.22 18.38
C LYS A 540 38.47 1.73 19.21
N PRO A 541 38.67 2.53 20.28
CA PRO A 541 37.58 3.03 21.13
C PRO A 541 36.46 3.75 20.38
N ASP A 542 36.80 4.56 19.36
CA ASP A 542 35.82 5.26 18.53
C ASP A 542 34.97 4.29 17.70
N LEU A 543 35.58 3.22 17.19
CA LEU A 543 34.87 2.20 16.41
C LEU A 543 33.94 1.36 17.30
N THR A 544 34.36 1.04 18.53
CA THR A 544 33.50 0.40 19.54
C THR A 544 32.29 1.27 19.88
N ARG A 545 32.48 2.59 20.01
CA ARG A 545 31.37 3.54 20.20
C ARG A 545 30.45 3.60 18.98
N GLN A 546 31.00 3.67 17.77
CA GLN A 546 30.20 3.66 16.53
C GLN A 546 29.38 2.37 16.40
N LYS A 547 29.97 1.20 16.70
CA LYS A 547 29.31 -0.11 16.73
C LYS A 547 28.06 -0.07 17.61
N LEU A 548 28.22 0.37 18.85
CA LEU A 548 27.11 0.41 19.81
C LEU A 548 26.04 1.44 19.42
N VAL A 549 26.43 2.64 18.99
CA VAL A 549 25.47 3.68 18.54
C VAL A 549 24.68 3.20 17.32
N ALA A 550 25.33 2.53 16.37
CA ALA A 550 24.67 1.95 15.22
C ALA A 550 23.70 0.84 15.63
N GLY A 551 24.10 -0.06 16.54
CA GLY A 551 23.24 -1.10 17.10
C GLY A 551 21.99 -0.53 17.80
N LEU A 552 22.16 0.50 18.63
CA LEU A 552 21.05 1.18 19.33
C LEU A 552 20.09 1.87 18.37
N THR A 553 20.62 2.56 17.36
CA THR A 553 19.80 3.23 16.32
C THR A 553 19.04 2.21 15.47
N ALA A 554 19.70 1.12 15.08
CA ALA A 554 19.09 0.03 14.32
C ALA A 554 17.98 -0.66 15.13
N ALA A 555 18.20 -0.90 16.43
CA ALA A 555 17.21 -1.47 17.32
C ALA A 555 15.97 -0.57 17.50
N GLU A 556 16.17 0.74 17.65
CA GLU A 556 15.08 1.73 17.73
C GLU A 556 14.20 1.68 16.47
N ARG A 557 14.81 1.61 15.28
CA ARG A 557 14.10 1.54 13.99
C ARG A 557 13.34 0.23 13.79
N LEU A 558 13.93 -0.90 14.17
CA LEU A 558 13.32 -2.22 14.03
C LEU A 558 12.15 -2.44 14.98
N GLY A 559 12.23 -1.87 16.19
CA GLY A 559 11.23 -1.99 17.24
C GLY A 559 10.90 -3.43 17.64
N SER A 560 11.84 -4.38 17.48
CA SER A 560 11.60 -5.81 17.75
C SER A 560 11.73 -6.15 19.24
N PRO A 561 10.75 -6.84 19.85
CA PRO A 561 10.87 -7.36 21.22
C PRO A 561 12.09 -8.25 21.46
N ASP A 562 12.59 -8.95 20.43
CA ASP A 562 13.75 -9.86 20.52
C ASP A 562 15.01 -9.14 21.02
N LEU A 563 15.11 -7.82 20.80
CA LEU A 563 16.26 -7.00 21.20
C LEU A 563 16.23 -6.56 22.67
N THR A 564 15.21 -6.96 23.44
CA THR A 564 15.05 -6.56 24.85
C THR A 564 16.26 -6.93 25.71
N ARG A 565 16.70 -8.20 25.64
CA ARG A 565 17.80 -8.69 26.49
C ARG A 565 19.13 -8.01 26.19
N PRO A 566 19.58 -7.88 24.92
CA PRO A 566 20.75 -7.09 24.57
C PRO A 566 20.68 -5.65 25.09
N LEU A 567 19.52 -4.98 24.97
CA LEU A 567 19.35 -3.61 25.48
C LEU A 567 19.45 -3.55 27.01
N LEU A 568 18.82 -4.47 27.73
CA LEU A 568 18.92 -4.55 29.19
C LEU A 568 20.37 -4.76 29.65
N ARG A 569 21.16 -5.59 28.96
CA ARG A 569 22.59 -5.75 29.24
C ARG A 569 23.34 -4.42 29.15
N ASN A 570 23.10 -3.64 28.10
CA ASN A 570 23.72 -2.32 27.92
C ASN A 570 23.27 -1.31 28.99
N ILE A 571 21.98 -1.27 29.32
CA ILE A 571 21.44 -0.37 30.36
C ILE A 571 22.07 -0.65 31.72
N LEU A 572 22.27 -1.94 32.05
CA LEU A 572 22.79 -2.39 33.34
C LEU A 572 24.31 -2.46 33.39
N ASN A 573 25.03 -2.28 32.27
CA ASN A 573 26.49 -2.35 32.23
C ASN A 573 27.12 -1.08 32.84
N PRO A 574 27.79 -1.15 34.00
CA PRO A 574 28.39 0.02 34.64
C PRO A 574 29.64 0.53 33.91
N LYS A 575 30.23 -0.24 32.99
CA LYS A 575 31.41 0.16 32.21
C LYS A 575 31.06 1.13 31.09
N LEU A 576 29.80 1.12 30.62
CA LEU A 576 29.36 1.99 29.56
C LEU A 576 29.12 3.42 30.06
N PRO A 577 29.52 4.45 29.29
CA PRO A 577 29.14 5.83 29.56
C PRO A 577 27.63 5.99 29.76
N GLN A 578 27.22 6.79 30.75
CA GLN A 578 25.80 6.93 31.10
C GLN A 578 24.92 7.40 29.95
N ILE A 579 25.45 8.25 29.06
CA ILE A 579 24.74 8.68 27.86
C ILE A 579 24.36 7.50 26.95
N LEU A 580 25.25 6.50 26.79
CA LEU A 580 24.98 5.31 25.98
C LEU A 580 23.98 4.38 26.66
N ARG A 581 24.07 4.26 28.00
CA ARG A 581 23.09 3.53 28.81
C ARG A 581 21.70 4.17 28.72
N PHE A 582 21.64 5.51 28.71
CA PHE A 582 20.40 6.27 28.56
C PHE A 582 19.80 6.13 27.16
N VAL A 583 20.63 6.19 26.11
CA VAL A 583 20.17 5.91 24.74
C VAL A 583 19.62 4.48 24.64
N ALA A 584 20.29 3.49 25.24
CA ALA A 584 19.78 2.12 25.29
C ALA A 584 18.43 2.00 26.00
N LEU A 585 18.22 2.76 27.07
CA LEU A 585 16.95 2.84 27.78
C LEU A 585 15.84 3.50 26.94
N LYS A 586 16.18 4.59 26.23
CA LYS A 586 15.27 5.21 25.28
C LYS A 586 14.88 4.23 24.16
N THR A 587 15.85 3.51 23.59
CA THR A 587 15.61 2.48 22.58
C THR A 587 14.73 1.34 23.11
N LEU A 588 14.92 0.90 24.36
CA LEU A 588 14.06 -0.11 24.98
C LEU A 588 12.61 0.37 25.06
N SER A 589 12.39 1.65 25.37
CA SER A 589 11.06 2.26 25.47
C SER A 589 10.34 2.41 24.12
N SER A 590 11.05 2.27 22.99
CA SER A 590 10.48 2.37 21.63
C SER A 590 10.17 1.01 21.00
N LEU A 591 10.45 -0.10 21.68
CA LEU A 591 10.12 -1.44 21.19
C LEU A 591 8.60 -1.66 21.16
N LYS A 592 8.13 -2.42 20.17
CA LYS A 592 6.70 -2.68 19.94
C LYS A 592 6.31 -4.05 20.49
N PHE A 593 5.68 -4.07 21.66
CA PHE A 593 5.24 -5.30 22.32
C PHE A 593 3.79 -5.64 22.00
N LYS A 594 3.49 -6.94 21.88
CA LYS A 594 2.13 -7.49 21.81
C LYS A 594 1.80 -8.15 23.15
N LEU A 595 0.87 -7.56 23.90
CA LEU A 595 0.42 -8.01 25.22
C LEU A 595 0.21 -9.54 25.37
N PRO A 596 -0.49 -10.25 24.44
CA PRO A 596 -0.71 -11.69 24.61
C PRO A 596 0.56 -12.55 24.45
N THR A 597 1.57 -12.10 23.72
CA THR A 597 2.80 -12.88 23.46
C THR A 597 3.97 -12.48 24.35
N ASP A 598 4.06 -11.19 24.70
CA ASP A 598 5.30 -10.61 25.26
C ASP A 598 5.23 -10.37 26.78
N ARG A 599 4.22 -10.92 27.46
CA ARG A 599 3.97 -10.70 28.89
C ARG A 599 5.18 -11.00 29.78
N ALA A 600 5.91 -12.08 29.49
CA ALA A 600 7.09 -12.46 30.25
C ALA A 600 8.25 -11.47 30.07
N VAL A 601 8.42 -10.96 28.84
CA VAL A 601 9.45 -9.96 28.51
C VAL A 601 9.12 -8.62 29.17
N ILE A 602 7.86 -8.19 29.14
CA ILE A 602 7.40 -6.97 29.82
C ILE A 602 7.66 -7.07 31.33
N ALA A 603 7.34 -8.21 31.96
CA ALA A 603 7.59 -8.41 33.39
C ALA A 603 9.09 -8.35 33.74
N GLU A 604 9.97 -8.89 32.88
CA GLU A 604 11.42 -8.77 33.02
C GLU A 604 11.85 -7.30 32.98
N ILE A 605 11.40 -6.53 31.97
CA ILE A 605 11.69 -5.10 31.85
C ILE A 605 11.23 -4.34 33.09
N THR A 606 9.97 -4.51 33.50
CA THR A 606 9.39 -3.85 34.67
C THR A 606 10.23 -4.10 35.92
N THR A 607 10.64 -5.35 36.15
CA THR A 607 11.47 -5.73 37.30
C THR A 607 12.82 -4.99 37.26
N ARG A 608 13.51 -4.99 36.11
CA ARG A 608 14.80 -4.31 35.96
C ARG A 608 14.70 -2.79 36.09
N MET A 609 13.61 -2.18 35.62
CA MET A 609 13.40 -0.74 35.78
C MET A 609 13.20 -0.35 37.25
N PHE A 610 12.44 -1.14 38.02
CA PHE A 610 12.33 -0.92 39.46
C PHE A 610 13.67 -1.09 40.17
N GLU A 611 14.45 -2.14 39.85
CA GLU A 611 15.81 -2.31 40.38
C GLU A 611 16.69 -1.09 40.11
N LEU A 612 16.64 -0.53 38.90
CA LEU A 612 17.42 0.66 38.50
C LEU A 612 16.96 1.92 39.24
N LEU A 613 15.65 2.11 39.43
CA LEU A 613 15.09 3.23 40.18
C LEU A 613 15.52 3.20 41.66
N TYR A 614 15.49 2.00 42.25
CA TYR A 614 15.83 1.76 43.65
C TYR A 614 17.32 1.60 43.91
N SER A 615 18.18 1.55 42.88
CA SER A 615 19.62 1.41 43.05
C SER A 615 20.21 2.53 43.91
N LYS A 616 21.21 2.18 44.73
CA LYS A 616 21.90 3.08 45.66
C LYS A 616 23.23 3.62 45.09
N ASP A 617 23.45 3.49 43.79
CA ASP A 617 24.77 3.73 43.19
C ASP A 617 25.30 5.13 43.51
N SER A 618 26.62 5.27 43.61
CA SER A 618 27.33 6.45 44.13
C SER A 618 27.82 7.43 43.04
N PHE A 619 27.25 7.38 41.84
CA PHE A 619 27.64 8.24 40.72
C PHE A 619 27.20 9.71 40.91
N ALA A 620 27.80 10.65 40.18
CA ALA A 620 27.51 12.09 40.29
C ALA A 620 26.00 12.41 40.17
N VAL A 621 25.52 13.35 41.00
CA VAL A 621 24.09 13.65 41.25
C VAL A 621 23.29 13.99 39.98
N THR A 622 23.90 14.66 39.00
CA THR A 622 23.26 15.04 37.73
C THR A 622 23.16 13.88 36.74
N GLU A 623 24.11 12.95 36.78
CA GLU A 623 24.21 11.87 35.79
C GLU A 623 23.16 10.78 36.06
N GLN A 624 22.92 10.44 37.34
CA GLN A 624 21.88 9.46 37.72
C GLN A 624 20.45 9.88 37.36
N LEU A 625 20.21 11.19 37.22
CA LEU A 625 18.88 11.72 37.02
C LEU A 625 18.29 11.28 35.68
N ALA A 626 19.08 11.29 34.60
CA ALA A 626 18.63 10.91 33.27
C ALA A 626 18.24 9.43 33.19
N LEU A 627 19.07 8.53 33.75
CA LEU A 627 18.80 7.09 33.76
C LEU A 627 17.58 6.73 34.60
N LYS A 628 17.44 7.30 35.81
CA LYS A 628 16.28 7.04 36.66
C LYS A 628 14.99 7.66 36.10
N PHE A 629 15.07 8.84 35.50
CA PHE A 629 13.92 9.44 34.82
C PHE A 629 13.50 8.62 33.59
N GLY A 630 14.45 8.18 32.77
CA GLY A 630 14.17 7.31 31.62
C GLY A 630 13.55 5.96 32.04
N ALA A 631 13.95 5.42 33.20
CA ALA A 631 13.39 4.18 33.71
C ALA A 631 11.93 4.37 34.14
N PHE A 632 11.63 5.52 34.77
CA PHE A 632 10.26 5.91 35.11
C PHE A 632 9.40 6.10 33.85
N VAL A 633 9.92 6.78 32.81
CA VAL A 633 9.23 6.95 31.52
C VAL A 633 8.94 5.59 30.87
N THR A 634 9.89 4.66 30.92
CA THR A 634 9.71 3.30 30.37
C THR A 634 8.60 2.56 31.10
N LEU A 635 8.52 2.65 32.44
CA LEU A 635 7.43 2.06 33.20
C LEU A 635 6.08 2.70 32.86
N LEU A 636 6.04 4.01 32.61
CA LEU A 636 4.83 4.72 32.22
C LEU A 636 4.34 4.27 30.83
N ASN A 637 5.26 4.14 29.85
CA ASN A 637 4.96 3.62 28.51
C ASN A 637 4.46 2.17 28.52
N LEU A 638 4.90 1.36 29.50
CA LEU A 638 4.47 -0.03 29.68
C LEU A 638 3.19 -0.17 30.52
N GLU A 639 2.52 0.95 30.83
CA GLU A 639 1.29 0.99 31.63
C GLU A 639 1.46 0.31 33.01
N ALA A 640 2.60 0.55 33.67
CA ALA A 640 2.84 0.00 35.00
C ALA A 640 1.73 0.44 35.98
N PRO A 641 1.32 -0.43 36.94
CA PRO A 641 0.23 -0.12 37.85
C PRO A 641 0.46 1.18 38.63
N SER A 642 -0.58 2.02 38.73
CA SER A 642 -0.52 3.30 39.45
C SER A 642 -0.01 3.19 40.90
N PRO A 643 -0.36 2.15 41.69
CA PRO A 643 0.21 1.97 43.02
C PRO A 643 1.73 1.84 43.01
N SER A 644 2.30 1.10 42.06
CA SER A 644 3.73 0.92 41.92
C SER A 644 4.44 2.21 41.49
N LEU A 645 3.84 2.99 40.59
CA LEU A 645 4.36 4.30 40.20
C LEU A 645 4.31 5.31 41.35
N SER A 646 3.26 5.27 42.17
CA SER A 646 3.13 6.10 43.38
C SER A 646 4.22 5.78 44.40
N GLU A 647 4.54 4.50 44.59
CA GLU A 647 5.62 4.06 45.47
C GLU A 647 6.99 4.57 45.02
N VAL A 648 7.27 4.56 43.71
CA VAL A 648 8.50 5.14 43.14
C VAL A 648 8.60 6.64 43.46
N LEU A 649 7.53 7.40 43.26
CA LEU A 649 7.49 8.83 43.60
C LEU A 649 7.68 9.07 45.10
N ALA A 650 7.07 8.25 45.94
CA ALA A 650 7.25 8.32 47.39
C ALA A 650 8.71 8.04 47.78
N GLU A 651 9.35 7.06 47.15
CA GLU A 651 10.75 6.71 47.40
C GLU A 651 11.71 7.82 46.97
N PHE A 652 11.47 8.48 45.83
CA PHE A 652 12.23 9.68 45.44
C PHE A 652 12.12 10.78 46.51
N GLY A 653 10.93 10.99 47.07
CA GLY A 653 10.71 11.90 48.19
C GLY A 653 11.47 11.51 49.45
N ARG A 654 11.42 10.22 49.85
CA ARG A 654 12.18 9.69 51.01
C ARG A 654 13.68 9.88 50.85
N ARG A 655 14.20 9.69 49.64
CA ARG A 655 15.62 9.87 49.28
C ARG A 655 16.00 11.33 48.99
N ARG A 656 15.07 12.28 49.12
CA ARG A 656 15.26 13.72 48.84
C ARG A 656 15.72 14.01 47.40
N GLN A 657 15.33 13.18 46.45
CA GLN A 657 15.62 13.34 45.02
C GLN A 657 14.58 14.27 44.37
N TRP A 658 14.51 15.51 44.85
CA TRP A 658 13.43 16.45 44.52
C TRP A 658 13.31 16.77 43.04
N SER A 659 14.43 16.93 42.33
CA SER A 659 14.43 17.19 40.89
C SER A 659 13.80 16.04 40.09
N LEU A 660 14.14 14.80 40.45
CA LEU A 660 13.60 13.60 39.79
C LEU A 660 12.10 13.44 40.07
N MET A 661 11.68 13.67 41.32
CA MET A 661 10.27 13.68 41.70
C MET A 661 9.48 14.77 40.97
N ALA A 662 10.02 15.98 40.86
CA ALA A 662 9.37 17.09 40.15
C ALA A 662 9.22 16.79 38.66
N SER A 663 10.27 16.29 37.99
CA SER A 663 10.21 15.89 36.58
C SER A 663 9.21 14.76 36.35
N ALA A 664 9.21 13.73 37.20
CA ALA A 664 8.29 12.60 37.09
C ALA A 664 6.82 13.02 37.30
N ARG A 665 6.55 13.91 38.27
CA ARG A 665 5.22 14.49 38.48
C ARG A 665 4.75 15.32 37.28
N SER A 666 5.61 16.21 36.79
CA SER A 666 5.29 17.02 35.61
C SER A 666 4.97 16.16 34.38
N LEU A 667 5.63 15.02 34.21
CA LEU A 667 5.35 14.07 33.13
C LEU A 667 3.97 13.43 33.31
N VAL A 668 3.65 12.93 34.51
CA VAL A 668 2.33 12.36 34.82
C VAL A 668 1.22 13.40 34.63
N ASP A 669 1.41 14.62 35.12
CA ASP A 669 0.46 15.72 34.97
C ASP A 669 0.23 16.04 33.48
N SER A 670 1.30 16.10 32.68
CA SER A 670 1.21 16.31 31.23
C SER A 670 0.46 15.19 30.52
N TRP A 671 0.67 13.93 30.93
CA TRP A 671 -0.02 12.78 30.33
C TRP A 671 -1.50 12.72 30.72
N CYS A 672 -1.83 13.07 31.97
CA CYS A 672 -3.22 13.23 32.41
C CYS A 672 -3.92 14.37 31.68
N GLN A 673 -3.25 15.52 31.47
CA GLN A 673 -3.82 16.65 30.71
C GLN A 673 -4.09 16.32 29.23
N GLN A 674 -3.35 15.37 28.66
CA GLN A 674 -3.50 14.93 27.28
C GLN A 674 -4.43 13.72 27.12
N ASP A 675 -5.13 13.30 28.19
CA ASP A 675 -5.96 12.09 28.25
C ASP A 675 -5.24 10.80 27.78
N LEU A 676 -3.90 10.79 27.80
CA LEU A 676 -3.08 9.63 27.43
C LEU A 676 -3.14 8.52 28.49
N LEU A 677 -3.44 8.89 29.73
CA LEU A 677 -3.74 7.98 30.83
C LEU A 677 -5.26 7.81 30.94
N SER A 678 -5.91 7.32 29.89
CA SER A 678 -7.31 6.94 29.98
C SER A 678 -7.44 5.79 30.99
N GLY A 679 -8.26 5.97 32.02
CA GLY A 679 -8.54 4.93 32.99
C GLY A 679 -9.04 3.68 32.26
N ALA A 680 -8.39 2.54 32.53
CA ALA A 680 -8.81 1.24 32.05
C ALA A 680 -10.34 1.11 32.09
N ALA A 681 -10.93 0.83 30.92
CA ALA A 681 -12.27 0.28 30.77
C ALA A 681 -12.15 -1.16 30.25
#